data_AF-A0A954XDH0-F1
#
_entry.id   AF-A0A954XDH0-F1
#
_cell.length_a   1.000
_cell.length_b   1.000
_cell.length_c   1.000
_cell.angle_alpha   90.00
_cell.angle_beta   90.00
_cell.angle_gamma   90.00
#
_symmetry.space_group_name_H-M   'P 1'
#
loop_
_entity.id
_entity.type
_entity.pdbx_description
1 polymer ?
#
loop_
_entity_poly.entity_id
_entity_poly.type
_entity_poly.pdbx_seq_one_letter_code
_entity_poly.pdbx_strand_id
1 'polypeptide(L)'
;MERYICIHGHFYQPPRENPWLEAIEVQDSAYPFHDWNERITAECYEPNASSRILTGDGRIERIVNNYANVSFNFGATLLSWLEVHAPDTYRRILLADQESRELFSGHGSALAQVYNHMIMPLANRRDKITQVRWGIRDFEARFGRPPEGMWLAETGVDNETLDVLAEHGIKFTILAPNQAHEVRKYRGRNWHDVSGSRIDPTTAYEVRLPSKRKIALFFYDGPISRAIAFEGLLTRGEHLAGRLMGAFTDHREWPQLVHIATDGESYGHHHRHGDMALAYALHHIQQHNLAKITNYGEYLEKHPPLDEVRIYDNSSWSCAHGIERWRSDCGCNSGGRPGWNQSWRGPLRAALDWLRDELAGPFEEMASRMFKDPWEARNGYIDVILDRSRESVERFFSQYGSHKSSPSVMSNGLMLMEMQRQALLMYTSCGWFFDELSGIETTQIMAYAGRAVQLAEYLFGKKLEDEFRKRLSEAKSNLPELGDGRQIYDRFVKPSMVDLKDVGAHFAVSSLFEDYKQRNRVFAYRADVEEFQVFETGRARLVVGNATISSQITWHSAKLGFGVFHWSDHNIYGGIKKFASSEEFQRFVKQLTEPFRQAEFTRVVSLLDKEFASDTFSLRSLFRDEQRKILDRILDAGPAESAYRELYENSAPLMHFLASLGVPRPKAFATAAEYVLNIDLRRSFESDVNPTRVQALLDEARICGVELDRAGLGYALAQRVQQAAESLRQHPLELSRLETLDTLVSVALSMPFEVNLRPAQNVHYDLLRCHYADQKTRVEAGEAKCDAWLQCMRGLADKLSVLVDS
;
A
#
# COMPACT_ATOMS: atom_id res chain seq x y z
N MET A 1 -1.89 34.11 27.38
CA MET A 1 -1.42 32.74 27.70
C MET A 1 -1.02 32.07 26.41
N GLU A 2 0.05 31.27 26.40
CA GLU A 2 0.45 30.58 25.16
C GLU A 2 -0.49 29.41 24.86
N ARG A 3 -0.96 29.36 23.61
CA ARG A 3 -1.88 28.35 23.09
C ARG A 3 -1.19 27.63 21.94
N TYR A 4 -1.12 26.31 22.02
CA TYR A 4 -0.46 25.44 21.05
C TYR A 4 -1.44 24.42 20.48
N ILE A 5 -1.34 24.13 19.19
CA ILE A 5 -2.11 23.08 18.52
C ILE A 5 -1.16 22.10 17.85
N CYS A 6 -1.38 20.81 18.09
CA CYS A 6 -0.68 19.72 17.40
C CYS A 6 -1.71 18.68 16.91
N ILE A 7 -1.73 18.41 15.62
CA ILE A 7 -2.59 17.36 15.04
C ILE A 7 -1.70 16.18 14.70
N HIS A 8 -2.10 14.96 15.06
CA HIS A 8 -1.39 13.74 14.69
C HIS A 8 -2.22 12.85 13.77
N GLY A 9 -1.67 12.53 12.60
CA GLY A 9 -2.22 11.54 11.67
C GLY A 9 -1.40 10.26 11.66
N HIS A 10 -2.03 9.13 11.99
CA HIS A 10 -1.45 7.80 11.86
C HIS A 10 -1.79 7.18 10.50
N PHE A 11 -0.86 7.18 9.54
CA PHE A 11 -1.12 6.69 8.18
C PHE A 11 -0.58 5.26 8.01
N TYR A 12 -1.46 4.32 7.72
CA TYR A 12 -1.08 2.90 7.68
C TYR A 12 -2.00 2.10 6.76
N GLN A 13 -1.38 1.25 5.94
CA GLN A 13 -2.06 0.13 5.29
C GLN A 13 -1.46 -1.18 5.80
N PRO A 14 -2.29 -2.20 6.07
CA PRO A 14 -1.77 -3.52 6.39
C PRO A 14 -0.84 -4.00 5.28
N PRO A 15 0.24 -4.74 5.59
CA PRO A 15 1.00 -5.46 4.58
C PRO A 15 0.05 -6.32 3.75
N ARG A 16 0.08 -6.16 2.42
CA ARG A 16 -0.80 -6.88 1.47
C ARG A 16 -0.02 -7.69 0.44
N GLU A 17 1.30 -7.64 0.52
CA GLU A 17 2.20 -8.31 -0.40
C GLU A 17 2.06 -9.84 -0.23
N ASN A 18 1.91 -10.54 -1.35
CA ASN A 18 2.02 -11.99 -1.37
C ASN A 18 3.43 -12.38 -0.91
N PRO A 19 3.60 -13.18 0.17
CA PRO A 19 4.91 -13.41 0.80
C PRO A 19 5.86 -14.32 0.01
N TRP A 20 5.39 -14.88 -1.10
CA TRP A 20 6.23 -15.57 -2.06
C TRP A 20 6.70 -14.64 -3.18
N LEU A 21 5.86 -13.69 -3.60
CA LEU A 21 6.12 -12.82 -4.74
C LEU A 21 6.71 -11.45 -4.36
N GLU A 22 6.55 -11.01 -3.10
CA GLU A 22 6.84 -9.65 -2.62
C GLU A 22 6.15 -8.56 -3.45
N ALA A 23 4.91 -8.83 -3.88
CA ALA A 23 4.08 -7.91 -4.64
C ALA A 23 2.63 -8.01 -4.21
N ILE A 24 1.89 -6.91 -4.33
CA ILE A 24 0.45 -6.87 -4.15
C ILE A 24 -0.18 -7.29 -5.48
N GLU A 25 -0.97 -8.36 -5.47
CA GLU A 25 -1.76 -8.78 -6.63
C GLU A 25 -3.05 -7.94 -6.71
N VAL A 26 -3.67 -7.86 -7.89
CA VAL A 26 -4.91 -7.12 -8.13
C VAL A 26 -6.02 -7.44 -7.12
N GLN A 27 -6.72 -6.40 -6.68
CA GLN A 27 -7.82 -6.49 -5.71
C GLN A 27 -9.09 -5.88 -6.28
N ASP A 28 -10.05 -6.71 -6.70
CA ASP A 28 -11.28 -6.25 -7.40
C ASP A 28 -12.11 -5.22 -6.63
N SER A 29 -12.03 -5.25 -5.30
CA SER A 29 -12.73 -4.28 -4.44
C SER A 29 -12.14 -2.87 -4.48
N ALA A 30 -10.95 -2.69 -5.08
CA ALA A 30 -10.29 -1.40 -5.26
C ALA A 30 -10.62 -0.72 -6.59
N TYR A 31 -11.45 -1.31 -7.46
CA TYR A 31 -11.82 -0.76 -8.77
C TYR A 31 -12.18 0.75 -8.69
N PRO A 32 -11.68 1.61 -9.60
CA PRO A 32 -10.91 1.30 -10.82
C PRO A 32 -9.39 1.13 -10.63
N PHE A 33 -8.91 1.18 -9.39
CA PHE A 33 -7.49 1.03 -9.06
C PHE A 33 -7.05 -0.43 -9.03
N HIS A 34 -5.76 -0.67 -9.16
CA HIS A 34 -5.13 -2.00 -9.10
C HIS A 34 -5.34 -2.66 -7.73
N ASP A 35 -5.12 -1.90 -6.66
CA ASP A 35 -5.22 -2.36 -5.28
C ASP A 35 -5.58 -1.22 -4.30
N TRP A 36 -5.84 -1.57 -3.04
CA TRP A 36 -6.25 -0.61 -2.02
C TRP A 36 -5.17 0.44 -1.67
N ASN A 37 -3.88 0.12 -1.82
CA ASN A 37 -2.82 1.12 -1.57
C ASN A 37 -2.86 2.20 -2.63
N GLU A 38 -3.05 1.85 -3.90
CA GLU A 38 -3.18 2.81 -4.99
C GLU A 38 -4.40 3.71 -4.80
N ARG A 39 -5.56 3.10 -4.48
CA ARG A 39 -6.80 3.83 -4.22
C ARG A 39 -6.65 4.85 -3.09
N ILE A 40 -6.17 4.42 -1.93
CA ILE A 40 -6.06 5.29 -0.74
C ILE A 40 -4.95 6.34 -0.94
N THR A 41 -3.92 6.04 -1.72
CA THR A 41 -2.92 7.05 -2.13
C THR A 41 -3.58 8.20 -2.89
N ALA A 42 -4.43 7.89 -3.87
CA ALA A 42 -5.15 8.89 -4.67
C ALA A 42 -6.20 9.65 -3.84
N GLU A 43 -6.86 8.97 -2.90
CA GLU A 43 -7.95 9.54 -2.09
C GLU A 43 -7.46 10.29 -0.83
N CYS A 44 -6.24 10.02 -0.34
CA CYS A 44 -5.75 10.56 0.93
C CYS A 44 -4.29 11.02 0.91
N TYR A 45 -3.34 10.14 0.56
CA TYR A 45 -1.93 10.44 0.80
C TYR A 45 -1.39 11.55 -0.11
N GLU A 46 -1.69 11.50 -1.41
CA GLU A 46 -1.35 12.55 -2.37
C GLU A 46 -2.14 13.85 -2.12
N PRO A 47 -3.46 13.80 -1.83
CA PRO A 47 -4.23 14.96 -1.40
C PRO A 47 -3.61 15.74 -0.24
N ASN A 48 -3.14 15.06 0.81
CA ASN A 48 -2.50 15.75 1.95
C ASN A 48 -1.11 16.33 1.61
N ALA A 49 -0.37 15.72 0.67
CA ALA A 49 0.90 16.26 0.18
C ALA A 49 0.74 17.51 -0.72
N SER A 50 -0.48 17.81 -1.16
CA SER A 50 -0.79 18.89 -2.09
C SER A 50 -2.20 19.45 -1.86
N SER A 51 -2.59 19.71 -0.61
CA SER A 51 -3.97 20.09 -0.31
C SER A 51 -4.30 21.51 -0.76
N ARG A 52 -5.54 21.74 -1.17
CA ARG A 52 -5.99 23.01 -1.75
C ARG A 52 -6.64 23.88 -0.70
N ILE A 53 -6.27 25.15 -0.67
CA ILE A 53 -6.99 26.22 -0.01
C ILE A 53 -7.70 27.01 -1.10
N LEU A 54 -9.02 27.15 -0.96
CA LEU A 54 -9.87 27.81 -1.94
C LEU A 54 -10.27 29.22 -1.49
N THR A 55 -10.43 30.12 -2.45
CA THR A 55 -11.12 31.41 -2.31
C THR A 55 -12.62 31.21 -2.11
N GLY A 56 -13.33 32.28 -1.73
CA GLY A 56 -14.79 32.27 -1.57
C GLY A 56 -15.58 31.98 -2.86
N ASP A 57 -14.98 32.20 -4.04
CA ASP A 57 -15.54 31.85 -5.36
C ASP A 57 -15.09 30.47 -5.87
N GLY A 58 -14.36 29.70 -5.06
CA GLY A 58 -13.98 28.30 -5.35
C GLY A 58 -12.70 28.13 -6.16
N ARG A 59 -11.89 29.18 -6.36
CA ARG A 59 -10.58 29.09 -7.01
C ARG A 59 -9.50 28.66 -6.02
N ILE A 60 -8.53 27.89 -6.48
CA ILE A 60 -7.35 27.47 -5.73
C ILE A 60 -6.46 28.69 -5.54
N GLU A 61 -6.42 29.18 -4.31
CA GLU A 61 -5.52 30.25 -3.87
C GLU A 61 -4.13 29.68 -3.60
N ARG A 62 -4.08 28.55 -2.89
CA ARG A 62 -2.84 27.92 -2.44
C ARG A 62 -2.92 26.40 -2.51
N ILE A 63 -1.77 25.81 -2.80
CA ILE A 63 -1.52 24.37 -2.60
C ILE A 63 -0.48 24.24 -1.50
N VAL A 64 -0.83 23.51 -0.44
CA VAL A 64 -0.01 23.34 0.78
C VAL A 64 0.23 21.86 1.08
N ASN A 65 1.36 21.58 1.75
CA ASN A 65 1.65 20.25 2.26
C ASN A 65 1.18 20.16 3.71
N ASN A 66 0.10 19.41 3.97
CA ASN A 66 -0.44 19.27 5.33
C ASN A 66 0.57 18.62 6.26
N TYR A 67 1.35 17.66 5.78
CA TYR A 67 2.36 16.94 6.56
C TYR A 67 3.43 17.88 7.16
N ALA A 68 3.72 19.01 6.52
CA ALA A 68 4.67 20.00 7.04
C ALA A 68 4.14 20.74 8.28
N ASN A 69 2.82 20.75 8.51
CA ASN A 69 2.16 21.51 9.57
C ASN A 69 1.50 20.63 10.65
N VAL A 70 1.51 19.31 10.48
CA VAL A 70 0.96 18.35 11.45
C VAL A 70 2.02 17.34 11.84
N SER A 71 1.91 16.74 13.02
CA SER A 71 2.69 15.54 13.33
C SER A 71 2.11 14.34 12.59
N PHE A 72 2.95 13.41 12.14
CA PHE A 72 2.47 12.23 11.43
C PHE A 72 3.40 11.03 11.63
N ASN A 73 2.89 9.84 11.36
CA ASN A 73 3.73 8.66 11.10
C ASN A 73 3.16 7.93 9.88
N PHE A 74 4.04 7.24 9.14
CA PHE A 74 3.63 6.29 8.11
C PHE A 74 4.16 4.89 8.46
N GLY A 75 3.37 3.86 8.17
CA GLY A 75 3.83 2.47 8.26
C GLY A 75 4.96 2.16 7.26
N ALA A 76 5.93 1.35 7.67
CA ALA A 76 7.11 1.04 6.85
C ALA A 76 6.77 0.34 5.53
N THR A 77 5.81 -0.58 5.54
CA THR A 77 5.35 -1.27 4.32
C THR A 77 4.68 -0.32 3.33
N LEU A 78 3.88 0.63 3.84
CA LEU A 78 3.26 1.66 3.02
C LEU A 78 4.32 2.61 2.41
N LEU A 79 5.33 3.04 3.18
CA LEU A 79 6.41 3.87 2.63
C LEU A 79 7.20 3.15 1.54
N SER A 80 7.54 1.88 1.74
CA SER A 80 8.18 1.06 0.70
C SER A 80 7.34 0.95 -0.57
N TRP A 81 6.02 0.81 -0.42
CA TRP A 81 5.11 0.78 -1.58
C TRP A 81 5.07 2.14 -2.29
N LEU A 82 4.91 3.24 -1.55
CA LEU A 82 4.88 4.60 -2.10
C LEU A 82 6.18 4.97 -2.82
N GLU A 83 7.32 4.51 -2.31
CA GLU A 83 8.64 4.75 -2.92
C GLU A 83 8.73 4.22 -4.36
N VAL A 84 8.08 3.07 -4.64
CA VAL A 84 8.07 2.43 -5.96
C VAL A 84 6.90 2.92 -6.82
N HIS A 85 5.69 2.98 -6.25
CA HIS A 85 4.45 3.16 -7.00
C HIS A 85 3.94 4.61 -7.03
N ALA A 86 4.35 5.46 -6.08
CA ALA A 86 3.98 6.87 -6.02
C ALA A 86 5.16 7.76 -5.57
N PRO A 87 6.30 7.76 -6.32
CA PRO A 87 7.55 8.37 -5.87
C PRO A 87 7.46 9.88 -5.61
N ASP A 88 6.57 10.59 -6.30
CA ASP A 88 6.30 12.01 -6.05
C ASP A 88 5.67 12.24 -4.68
N THR A 89 4.65 11.46 -4.33
CA THR A 89 3.99 11.51 -3.01
C THR A 89 4.96 11.14 -1.91
N TYR A 90 5.73 10.06 -2.10
CA TYR A 90 6.79 9.65 -1.17
C TYR A 90 7.77 10.80 -0.89
N ARG A 91 8.32 11.42 -1.95
CA ARG A 91 9.25 12.55 -1.81
C ARG A 91 8.62 13.74 -1.09
N ARG A 92 7.36 14.09 -1.38
CA ARG A 92 6.66 15.19 -0.70
C ARG A 92 6.44 14.92 0.80
N ILE A 93 6.23 13.66 1.20
CA ILE A 93 6.14 13.28 2.62
C ILE A 93 7.49 13.49 3.32
N LEU A 94 8.61 13.07 2.70
CA LEU A 94 9.95 13.27 3.27
C LEU A 94 10.32 14.77 3.35
N LEU A 95 10.01 15.54 2.30
CA LEU A 95 10.23 16.98 2.28
C LEU A 95 9.41 17.70 3.35
N ALA A 96 8.18 17.27 3.63
CA ALA A 96 7.37 17.84 4.71
C ALA A 96 8.06 17.73 6.07
N ASP A 97 8.75 16.62 6.37
CA ASP A 97 9.52 16.52 7.61
C ASP A 97 10.67 17.53 7.64
N GLN A 98 11.36 17.74 6.51
CA GLN A 98 12.43 18.74 6.41
C GLN A 98 11.90 20.17 6.59
N GLU A 99 10.82 20.52 5.90
CA GLU A 99 10.14 21.82 6.04
C GLU A 99 9.66 22.05 7.47
N SER A 100 9.08 21.03 8.11
CA SER A 100 8.61 21.13 9.50
C SER A 100 9.73 21.43 10.49
N ARG A 101 10.98 21.00 10.23
CA ARG A 101 12.12 21.35 11.09
C ARG A 101 12.46 22.83 11.02
N GLU A 102 12.25 23.47 9.88
CA GLU A 102 12.42 24.92 9.73
C GLU A 102 11.32 25.68 10.49
N LEU A 103 10.10 25.12 10.50
CA LEU A 103 8.94 25.70 11.18
C LEU A 103 8.97 25.51 12.71
N PHE A 104 9.47 24.37 13.19
CA PHE A 104 9.31 23.92 14.59
C PHE A 104 10.64 23.80 15.34
N SER A 105 11.45 24.86 15.30
CA SER A 105 12.68 24.99 16.12
C SER A 105 13.69 23.84 15.93
N GLY A 106 13.74 23.23 14.74
CA GLY A 106 14.63 22.10 14.41
C GLY A 106 14.00 20.71 14.58
N HIS A 107 12.78 20.62 15.13
CA HIS A 107 12.05 19.37 15.35
C HIS A 107 11.21 18.98 14.12
N GLY A 108 11.37 17.75 13.65
CA GLY A 108 10.59 17.25 12.51
C GLY A 108 9.26 16.64 12.95
N SER A 109 8.24 16.80 12.11
CA SER A 109 6.88 16.31 12.34
C SER A 109 6.71 14.80 12.24
N ALA A 110 7.58 14.12 11.49
CA ALA A 110 7.52 12.68 11.31
C ALA A 110 7.96 11.93 12.57
N LEU A 111 7.19 10.91 12.96
CA LEU A 111 7.50 9.95 14.01
C LEU A 111 7.81 8.59 13.42
N ALA A 112 8.66 7.81 14.10
CA ALA A 112 8.82 6.40 13.77
C ALA A 112 7.56 5.59 14.15
N GLN A 113 7.47 4.36 13.66
CA GLN A 113 6.44 3.41 14.04
C GLN A 113 7.09 2.08 14.39
N VAL A 114 6.47 1.30 15.28
CA VAL A 114 6.80 -0.13 15.39
C VAL A 114 6.61 -0.81 14.02
N TYR A 115 7.66 -1.49 13.56
CA TYR A 115 7.86 -1.76 12.13
C TYR A 115 6.71 -2.49 11.43
N ASN A 116 6.25 -3.62 11.97
CA ASN A 116 5.18 -4.46 11.40
C ASN A 116 3.78 -4.11 11.95
N HIS A 117 3.63 -3.00 12.67
CA HIS A 117 2.36 -2.67 13.34
C HIS A 117 1.86 -3.81 14.27
N MET A 118 2.80 -4.45 14.98
CA MET A 118 2.53 -5.53 15.94
C MET A 118 2.04 -4.94 17.27
N ILE A 119 1.06 -5.59 17.91
CA ILE A 119 0.59 -5.21 19.24
C ILE A 119 1.66 -5.55 20.28
N MET A 120 2.48 -4.55 20.60
CA MET A 120 3.70 -4.71 21.41
C MET A 120 3.46 -5.42 22.75
N PRO A 121 2.42 -5.12 23.55
CA PRO A 121 2.20 -5.81 24.82
C PRO A 121 1.95 -7.32 24.69
N LEU A 122 1.53 -7.79 23.52
CA LEU A 122 1.36 -9.22 23.24
C LEU A 122 2.63 -9.88 22.68
N ALA A 123 3.68 -9.11 22.37
CA ALA A 123 4.94 -9.62 21.86
C ALA A 123 5.88 -10.01 23.00
N ASN A 124 6.73 -11.01 22.77
CA ASN A 124 7.84 -11.28 23.68
C ASN A 124 8.87 -10.14 23.60
N ARG A 125 9.71 -9.98 24.64
CA ARG A 125 10.70 -8.90 24.72
C ARG A 125 11.63 -8.84 23.50
N ARG A 126 12.03 -9.99 22.94
CA ARG A 126 12.97 -10.04 21.81
C ARG A 126 12.34 -9.42 20.56
N ASP A 127 11.07 -9.73 20.30
CA ASP A 127 10.32 -9.21 19.18
C ASP A 127 9.99 -7.72 19.40
N LYS A 128 9.68 -7.29 20.63
CA LYS A 128 9.58 -5.86 20.98
C LYS A 128 10.86 -5.10 20.58
N ILE A 129 12.04 -5.62 20.93
CA ILE A 129 13.33 -4.99 20.58
C ILE A 129 13.50 -4.91 19.06
N THR A 130 13.21 -5.98 18.32
CA THR A 130 13.32 -5.97 16.85
C THR A 130 12.36 -4.95 16.23
N GLN A 131 11.11 -4.89 16.67
CA GLN A 131 10.12 -3.94 16.14
C GLN A 131 10.56 -2.48 16.33
N VAL A 132 11.16 -2.16 17.48
CA VAL A 132 11.68 -0.82 17.78
C VAL A 132 12.93 -0.52 16.97
N ARG A 133 13.91 -1.43 16.92
CA ARG A 133 15.15 -1.23 16.16
C ARG A 133 14.89 -1.11 14.65
N TRP A 134 14.02 -1.95 14.10
CA TRP A 134 13.63 -1.88 12.70
C TRP A 134 12.87 -0.59 12.40
N GLY A 135 11.95 -0.19 13.27
CA GLY A 135 11.20 1.08 13.13
C GLY A 135 12.11 2.31 13.14
N ILE A 136 13.10 2.35 14.04
CA ILE A 136 14.10 3.42 14.09
C ILE A 136 14.95 3.43 12.81
N ARG A 137 15.44 2.26 12.40
CA ARG A 137 16.35 2.17 11.26
C ARG A 137 15.67 2.50 9.92
N ASP A 138 14.42 2.08 9.74
CA ASP A 138 13.58 2.46 8.59
C ASP A 138 13.36 3.98 8.57
N PHE A 139 13.00 4.57 9.72
CA PHE A 139 12.85 6.01 9.84
C PHE A 139 14.14 6.77 9.47
N GLU A 140 15.28 6.37 10.01
CA GLU A 140 16.58 6.99 9.72
C GLU A 140 16.97 6.87 8.25
N ALA A 141 16.67 5.72 7.61
CA ALA A 141 16.96 5.51 6.19
C ALA A 141 16.23 6.50 5.29
N ARG A 142 15.00 6.86 5.66
CA ARG A 142 14.09 7.67 4.83
C ARG A 142 14.19 9.15 5.15
N PHE A 143 14.14 9.50 6.43
CA PHE A 143 14.09 10.90 6.88
C PHE A 143 15.48 11.49 7.19
N GLY A 144 16.53 10.66 7.24
CA GLY A 144 17.91 11.12 7.42
C GLY A 144 18.23 11.70 8.80
N ARG A 145 17.41 11.41 9.81
CA ARG A 145 17.60 11.82 11.21
C ARG A 145 17.06 10.74 12.17
N PRO A 146 17.51 10.69 13.43
CA PRO A 146 16.89 9.83 14.42
C PRO A 146 15.45 10.28 14.76
N PRO A 147 14.52 9.35 15.05
CA PRO A 147 13.17 9.70 15.49
C PRO A 147 13.18 10.14 16.96
N GLU A 148 12.37 11.16 17.28
CA GLU A 148 12.19 11.61 18.67
C GLU A 148 11.03 10.88 19.36
N GLY A 149 9.99 10.55 18.60
CA GLY A 149 8.83 9.81 19.06
C GLY A 149 8.56 8.58 18.22
N MET A 150 7.85 7.61 18.79
CA MET A 150 7.42 6.40 18.09
C MET A 150 5.93 6.13 18.34
N TRP A 151 5.18 5.90 17.26
CA TRP A 151 3.81 5.42 17.28
C TRP A 151 3.77 3.92 17.58
N LEU A 152 3.01 3.56 18.61
CA LEU A 152 2.70 2.17 18.97
C LEU A 152 1.46 1.73 18.21
N ALA A 153 1.51 0.52 17.63
CA ALA A 153 0.36 -0.04 16.93
C ALA A 153 -0.87 -0.04 17.83
N GLU A 154 -1.95 0.61 17.38
CA GLU A 154 -3.21 0.75 18.14
C GLU A 154 -3.04 1.42 19.52
N THR A 155 -1.98 2.21 19.68
CA THR A 155 -1.47 2.72 20.98
C THR A 155 -1.35 1.62 22.05
N GLY A 156 -1.15 0.37 21.63
CA GLY A 156 -1.01 -0.79 22.50
C GLY A 156 0.21 -0.65 23.39
N VAL A 157 0.01 -0.53 24.70
CA VAL A 157 1.08 -0.16 25.64
C VAL A 157 1.06 -0.98 26.94
N ASP A 158 2.27 -1.23 27.44
CA ASP A 158 2.60 -1.69 28.79
C ASP A 158 3.94 -1.08 29.22
N ASN A 159 4.28 -1.21 30.50
CA ASN A 159 5.53 -0.68 31.06
C ASN A 159 6.77 -1.28 30.40
N GLU A 160 6.74 -2.53 29.93
CA GLU A 160 7.88 -3.14 29.24
C GLU A 160 8.08 -2.52 27.85
N THR A 161 6.99 -2.29 27.11
CA THR A 161 7.00 -1.62 25.81
C THR A 161 7.61 -0.22 25.94
N LEU A 162 7.15 0.56 26.93
CA LEU A 162 7.72 1.88 27.22
C LEU A 162 9.20 1.82 27.60
N ASP A 163 9.61 0.78 28.34
CA ASP A 163 11.01 0.56 28.67
C ASP A 163 11.88 0.23 27.46
N VAL A 164 11.38 -0.59 26.54
CA VAL A 164 12.09 -0.89 25.28
C VAL A 164 12.18 0.36 24.40
N LEU A 165 11.16 1.22 24.34
CA LEU A 165 11.23 2.51 23.64
C LEU A 165 12.33 3.40 24.25
N ALA A 166 12.29 3.60 25.57
CA ALA A 166 13.27 4.44 26.27
C ALA A 166 14.69 3.87 26.20
N GLU A 167 14.85 2.54 26.18
CA GLU A 167 16.12 1.84 25.96
C GLU A 167 16.80 2.24 24.65
N HIS A 168 16.00 2.48 23.60
CA HIS A 168 16.47 2.79 22.26
C HIS A 168 16.40 4.29 21.93
N GLY A 169 16.32 5.15 22.95
CA GLY A 169 16.43 6.60 22.79
C GLY A 169 15.17 7.32 22.32
N ILE A 170 14.02 6.64 22.26
CA ILE A 170 12.73 7.29 21.98
C ILE A 170 12.34 8.16 23.18
N LYS A 171 12.06 9.44 22.91
CA LYS A 171 11.79 10.46 23.94
C LYS A 171 10.32 10.46 24.37
N PHE A 172 9.40 10.20 23.44
CA PHE A 172 7.96 10.21 23.74
C PHE A 172 7.14 9.25 22.89
N THR A 173 5.91 8.98 23.36
CA THR A 173 4.85 8.36 22.55
C THR A 173 3.50 9.00 22.87
N ILE A 174 2.47 8.66 22.10
CA ILE A 174 1.12 9.24 22.15
C ILE A 174 0.15 8.14 22.57
N LEU A 175 -0.70 8.40 23.55
CA LEU A 175 -1.68 7.46 24.09
C LEU A 175 -3.07 8.07 24.15
N ALA A 176 -4.08 7.21 24.24
CA ALA A 176 -5.46 7.60 24.49
C ALA A 176 -5.69 7.95 25.97
N PRO A 177 -6.61 8.89 26.27
CA PRO A 177 -6.81 9.38 27.63
C PRO A 177 -7.32 8.31 28.60
N ASN A 178 -7.99 7.26 28.11
CA ASN A 178 -8.41 6.11 28.93
C ASN A 178 -7.24 5.21 29.39
N GLN A 179 -6.04 5.38 28.83
CA GLN A 179 -4.86 4.58 29.18
C GLN A 179 -4.12 5.14 30.41
N ALA A 180 -4.45 6.36 30.85
CA ALA A 180 -3.94 6.95 32.08
C ALA A 180 -4.70 6.39 33.31
N HIS A 181 -3.94 6.03 34.35
CA HIS A 181 -4.47 5.50 35.61
C HIS A 181 -4.42 6.55 36.72
N GLU A 182 -3.23 7.06 37.04
CA GLU A 182 -3.04 8.03 38.11
C GLU A 182 -2.02 9.10 37.70
N VAL A 183 -2.18 10.33 38.18
CA VAL A 183 -1.19 11.42 38.01
C VAL A 183 -0.74 12.01 39.32
N ARG A 184 0.41 12.68 39.28
CA ARG A 184 1.01 13.31 40.45
C ARG A 184 1.91 14.46 40.01
N LYS A 185 1.86 15.59 40.72
CA LYS A 185 2.83 16.69 40.52
C LYS A 185 4.27 16.19 40.69
N TYR A 186 5.23 16.70 39.93
CA TYR A 186 6.64 16.33 40.08
C TYR A 186 7.12 16.51 41.52
N ARG A 187 7.69 15.44 42.11
CA ARG A 187 8.07 15.35 43.54
C ARG A 187 6.92 15.49 44.56
N GLY A 188 5.68 15.58 44.10
CA GLY A 188 4.50 15.39 44.94
C GLY A 188 4.48 13.99 45.53
N ARG A 189 3.79 13.80 46.66
CA ARG A 189 3.66 12.48 47.30
C ARG A 189 2.38 11.75 46.90
N ASN A 190 1.32 12.49 46.57
CA ASN A 190 -0.01 11.94 46.37
C ASN A 190 -0.26 11.66 44.89
N TRP A 191 -0.77 10.46 44.61
CA TRP A 191 -1.33 10.09 43.32
C TRP A 191 -2.80 10.45 43.29
N HIS A 192 -3.28 10.92 42.14
CA HIS A 192 -4.66 11.27 41.87
C HIS A 192 -5.18 10.39 40.74
N ASP A 193 -6.27 9.67 40.99
CA ASP A 193 -6.97 8.87 39.99
C ASP A 193 -7.46 9.76 38.83
N VAL A 194 -7.09 9.37 37.61
CA VAL A 194 -7.55 9.99 36.34
C VAL A 194 -8.22 8.99 35.40
N SER A 195 -8.62 7.83 35.93
CA SER A 195 -9.32 6.77 35.21
C SER A 195 -10.59 7.28 34.53
N GLY A 196 -11.06 6.58 33.50
CA GLY A 196 -12.24 7.02 32.74
C GLY A 196 -11.99 8.31 31.96
N SER A 197 -10.77 8.46 31.42
CA SER A 197 -10.39 9.57 30.54
C SER A 197 -10.43 10.96 31.21
N ARG A 198 -10.12 11.04 32.51
CA ARG A 198 -10.07 12.30 33.27
C ARG A 198 -8.70 12.99 33.27
N ILE A 199 -7.72 12.42 32.58
CA ILE A 199 -6.39 13.03 32.38
C ILE A 199 -6.55 14.38 31.68
N ASP A 200 -5.83 15.42 32.13
CA ASP A 200 -5.83 16.72 31.42
C ASP A 200 -4.96 16.58 30.16
N PRO A 201 -5.52 16.70 28.95
CA PRO A 201 -4.78 16.50 27.70
C PRO A 201 -3.91 17.70 27.31
N THR A 202 -3.89 18.77 28.13
CA THR A 202 -3.24 20.03 27.75
C THR A 202 -1.74 20.12 27.99
N THR A 203 -1.10 19.01 28.36
CA THR A 203 0.33 18.95 28.67
C THR A 203 0.90 17.53 28.50
N ALA A 204 2.22 17.44 28.53
CA ALA A 204 2.95 16.16 28.57
C ALA A 204 3.12 15.66 30.00
N TYR A 205 3.23 14.35 30.17
CA TYR A 205 3.48 13.68 31.45
C TYR A 205 4.74 12.81 31.39
N GLU A 206 5.45 12.65 32.50
CA GLU A 206 6.61 11.75 32.61
C GLU A 206 6.19 10.39 33.19
N VAL A 207 6.59 9.29 32.55
CA VAL A 207 6.57 7.96 33.17
C VAL A 207 7.95 7.63 33.70
N ARG A 208 8.02 7.20 34.96
CA ARG A 208 9.22 6.59 35.54
C ARG A 208 9.07 5.08 35.58
N LEU A 209 9.90 4.39 34.82
CA LEU A 209 9.81 2.96 34.64
C LEU A 209 10.56 2.21 35.74
N PRO A 210 10.25 0.91 35.99
CA PRO A 210 10.97 0.09 36.96
C PRO A 210 12.50 0.04 36.75
N SER A 211 12.94 0.15 35.49
CA SER A 211 14.36 0.23 35.08
C SER A 211 15.04 1.55 35.45
N LYS A 212 14.29 2.53 36.00
CA LYS A 212 14.69 3.93 36.21
C LYS A 212 14.81 4.76 34.93
N ARG A 213 14.58 4.19 33.75
CA ARG A 213 14.39 4.95 32.51
C ARG A 213 13.12 5.79 32.59
N LYS A 214 13.06 6.80 31.73
CA LYS A 214 11.97 7.77 31.67
C LYS A 214 11.54 7.96 30.23
N ILE A 215 10.26 8.20 30.04
CA ILE A 215 9.69 8.54 28.73
C ILE A 215 8.54 9.53 28.93
N ALA A 216 8.40 10.49 28.02
CA ALA A 216 7.27 11.41 28.04
C ALA A 216 6.05 10.80 27.33
N LEU A 217 4.85 11.07 27.84
CA LEU A 217 3.59 10.65 27.27
C LEU A 217 2.70 11.85 26.98
N PHE A 218 2.10 11.85 25.80
CA PHE A 218 1.05 12.78 25.41
C PHE A 218 -0.29 12.05 25.37
N PHE A 219 -1.31 12.58 26.04
CA PHE A 219 -2.67 12.03 26.04
C PHE A 219 -3.59 12.95 25.25
N TYR A 220 -4.02 12.51 24.06
CA TYR A 220 -4.77 13.37 23.15
C TYR A 220 -6.20 13.67 23.64
N ASP A 221 -6.79 14.74 23.10
CA ASP A 221 -8.20 15.08 23.34
C ASP A 221 -9.13 14.06 22.68
N GLY A 222 -9.60 13.10 23.49
CA GLY A 222 -10.49 12.01 23.05
C GLY A 222 -11.78 12.49 22.38
N PRO A 223 -12.53 13.44 22.96
CA PRO A 223 -13.75 13.98 22.36
C PRO A 223 -13.55 14.58 20.96
N ILE A 224 -12.51 15.38 20.74
CA ILE A 224 -12.26 15.99 19.42
C ILE A 224 -11.80 14.94 18.41
N SER A 225 -10.88 14.05 18.80
CA SER A 225 -10.43 12.92 17.95
C SER A 225 -11.61 12.06 17.48
N ARG A 226 -12.55 11.73 18.38
CA ARG A 226 -13.76 10.99 18.04
C ARG A 226 -14.67 11.77 17.07
N ALA A 227 -14.83 13.07 17.28
CA ALA A 227 -15.68 13.91 16.44
C ALA A 227 -15.16 14.01 14.99
N ILE A 228 -13.84 13.98 14.80
CA ILE A 228 -13.22 13.90 13.47
C ILE A 228 -13.59 12.60 12.78
N ALA A 229 -13.47 11.48 13.47
CA ALA A 229 -13.74 10.18 12.88
C ALA A 229 -15.24 9.95 12.58
N PHE A 230 -16.15 10.41 13.45
CA PHE A 230 -17.55 9.96 13.42
C PHE A 230 -18.63 11.06 13.38
N GLU A 231 -18.28 12.34 13.55
CA GLU A 231 -19.27 13.42 13.73
C GLU A 231 -19.20 14.50 12.63
N GLY A 232 -18.49 14.23 11.52
CA GLY A 232 -18.48 15.09 10.33
C GLY A 232 -17.73 16.42 10.51
N LEU A 233 -16.77 16.49 11.45
CA LEU A 233 -16.04 17.73 11.74
C LEU A 233 -15.19 18.22 10.55
N LEU A 234 -14.81 17.32 9.64
CA LEU A 234 -14.02 17.60 8.44
C LEU A 234 -14.84 18.11 7.23
N THR A 235 -16.11 18.43 7.42
CA THR A 235 -16.95 19.01 6.35
C THR A 235 -16.57 20.45 6.00
N ARG A 236 -16.01 21.21 6.96
CA ARG A 236 -15.55 22.60 6.80
C ARG A 236 -14.38 22.91 7.73
N GLY A 237 -13.36 23.60 7.21
CA GLY A 237 -12.17 23.95 8.00
C GLY A 237 -12.45 24.87 9.18
N GLU A 238 -13.42 25.78 9.06
CA GLU A 238 -13.83 26.67 10.17
C GLU A 238 -14.44 25.90 11.33
N HIS A 239 -15.16 24.81 11.06
CA HIS A 239 -15.73 23.96 12.11
C HIS A 239 -14.63 23.27 12.90
N LEU A 240 -13.64 22.69 12.21
CA LEU A 240 -12.47 22.09 12.85
C LEU A 240 -11.69 23.13 13.66
N ALA A 241 -11.38 24.30 13.07
CA ALA A 241 -10.68 25.38 13.76
C ALA A 241 -11.45 25.85 15.00
N GLY A 242 -12.75 26.09 14.90
CA GLY A 242 -13.60 26.48 16.02
C GLY A 242 -13.63 25.43 17.13
N ARG A 243 -13.69 24.14 16.77
CA ARG A 243 -13.68 23.03 17.73
C ARG A 243 -12.36 22.92 18.48
N LEU A 244 -11.22 23.06 17.79
CA LEU A 244 -9.89 23.09 18.41
C LEU A 244 -9.74 24.30 19.33
N MET A 245 -10.15 25.47 18.87
CA MET A 245 -10.07 26.70 19.68
C MET A 245 -10.95 26.66 20.93
N GLY A 246 -12.09 25.97 20.86
CA GLY A 246 -13.00 25.81 21.99
C GLY A 246 -12.46 24.94 23.13
N ALA A 247 -11.36 24.20 22.93
CA ALA A 247 -10.73 23.39 23.99
C ALA A 247 -9.79 24.20 24.91
N PHE A 248 -9.36 25.38 24.48
CA PHE A 248 -8.60 26.29 25.33
C PHE A 248 -9.50 26.92 26.40
N THR A 249 -8.95 27.12 27.60
CA THR A 249 -9.64 27.83 28.68
C THR A 249 -8.73 28.90 29.27
N ASP A 250 -9.29 30.02 29.73
CA ASP A 250 -8.49 31.07 30.38
C ASP A 250 -8.27 30.80 31.88
N HIS A 251 -8.76 29.67 32.39
CA HIS A 251 -8.64 29.27 33.80
C HIS A 251 -7.34 28.54 34.15
N ARG A 252 -6.67 27.93 33.17
CA ARG A 252 -5.37 27.28 33.39
C ARG A 252 -4.30 28.36 33.53
N GLU A 253 -3.25 28.11 34.32
CA GLU A 253 -2.14 29.06 34.52
C GLU A 253 -0.86 28.68 33.75
N TRP A 254 -0.91 27.63 32.95
CA TRP A 254 0.23 27.10 32.18
C TRP A 254 0.00 27.18 30.65
N PRO A 255 1.06 27.08 29.83
CA PRO A 255 0.94 26.93 28.38
C PRO A 255 0.07 25.73 28.01
N GLN A 256 -0.94 25.92 27.17
CA GLN A 256 -1.90 24.86 26.84
C GLN A 256 -1.59 24.25 25.48
N LEU A 257 -1.48 22.93 25.43
CA LEU A 257 -1.53 22.15 24.21
C LEU A 257 -2.96 21.68 23.94
N VAL A 258 -3.49 21.88 22.73
CA VAL A 258 -4.66 21.14 22.25
C VAL A 258 -4.14 20.21 21.19
N HIS A 259 -4.16 18.91 21.46
CA HIS A 259 -3.69 17.93 20.51
C HIS A 259 -4.62 16.76 20.33
N ILE A 260 -4.67 16.26 19.09
CA ILE A 260 -5.54 15.17 18.65
C ILE A 260 -4.72 14.12 17.94
N ALA A 261 -5.17 12.87 18.01
CA ALA A 261 -4.63 11.76 17.23
C ALA A 261 -5.78 10.97 16.59
N THR A 262 -5.64 10.65 15.31
CA THR A 262 -6.62 9.86 14.53
C THR A 262 -5.88 9.03 13.48
N ASP A 263 -6.57 8.03 12.93
CA ASP A 263 -6.13 7.44 11.65
C ASP A 263 -6.06 8.54 10.60
N GLY A 264 -4.93 8.58 9.89
CA GLY A 264 -4.60 9.62 8.92
C GLY A 264 -5.50 9.56 7.70
N GLU A 265 -6.01 8.37 7.38
CA GLU A 265 -7.02 8.09 6.34
C GLU A 265 -8.33 8.87 6.56
N SER A 266 -8.54 9.43 7.76
CA SER A 266 -9.64 10.37 8.04
C SER A 266 -9.55 11.64 7.19
N TYR A 267 -8.34 12.12 6.89
CA TYR A 267 -8.12 13.36 6.16
C TYR A 267 -8.16 13.15 4.63
N GLY A 268 -9.14 12.39 4.13
CA GLY A 268 -9.33 12.19 2.69
C GLY A 268 -10.15 10.95 2.34
N HIS A 269 -9.67 9.76 2.71
CA HIS A 269 -10.28 8.49 2.33
C HIS A 269 -11.64 8.26 3.04
N HIS A 270 -11.68 8.39 4.36
CA HIS A 270 -12.93 8.23 5.12
C HIS A 270 -13.84 9.45 5.03
N HIS A 271 -13.24 10.65 4.93
CA HIS A 271 -13.95 11.91 4.74
C HIS A 271 -13.42 12.60 3.50
N ARG A 272 -14.16 12.47 2.39
CA ARG A 272 -13.83 13.12 1.13
C ARG A 272 -13.61 14.62 1.35
N HIS A 273 -12.48 15.15 0.86
CA HIS A 273 -12.02 16.53 1.08
C HIS A 273 -11.59 16.88 2.51
N GLY A 274 -11.41 15.90 3.40
CA GLY A 274 -10.90 16.11 4.74
C GLY A 274 -9.49 16.72 4.77
N ASP A 275 -8.67 16.45 3.74
CA ASP A 275 -7.37 17.10 3.53
C ASP A 275 -7.52 18.63 3.44
N MET A 276 -8.53 19.10 2.70
CA MET A 276 -8.77 20.53 2.46
C MET A 276 -9.35 21.20 3.71
N ALA A 277 -10.23 20.52 4.44
CA ALA A 277 -10.73 21.03 5.71
C ALA A 277 -9.60 21.20 6.74
N LEU A 278 -8.67 20.23 6.81
CA LEU A 278 -7.47 20.34 7.63
C LEU A 278 -6.58 21.51 7.20
N ALA A 279 -6.27 21.60 5.90
CA ALA A 279 -5.45 22.68 5.34
C ALA A 279 -6.03 24.06 5.67
N TYR A 280 -7.33 24.24 5.44
CA TYR A 280 -8.03 25.49 5.71
C TYR A 280 -8.09 25.81 7.21
N ALA A 281 -8.34 24.82 8.08
CA ALA A 281 -8.37 25.03 9.53
C ALA A 281 -7.03 25.57 10.06
N LEU A 282 -5.93 24.94 9.66
CA LEU A 282 -4.58 25.37 10.03
C LEU A 282 -4.27 26.78 9.48
N HIS A 283 -4.61 27.02 8.21
CA HIS A 283 -4.44 28.32 7.58
C HIS A 283 -5.20 29.43 8.31
N HIS A 284 -6.48 29.20 8.63
CA HIS A 284 -7.33 30.14 9.35
C HIS A 284 -6.77 30.45 10.76
N ILE A 285 -6.32 29.43 11.50
CA ILE A 285 -5.70 29.60 12.82
C ILE A 285 -4.45 30.47 12.74
N GLN A 286 -3.57 30.21 11.75
CA GLN A 286 -2.33 30.97 11.55
C GLN A 286 -2.60 32.40 11.10
N GLN A 287 -3.47 32.59 10.09
CA GLN A 287 -3.78 33.91 9.53
C GLN A 287 -4.38 34.85 10.57
N HIS A 288 -5.21 34.34 11.48
CA HIS A 288 -5.84 35.11 12.55
C HIS A 288 -5.05 35.11 13.87
N ASN A 289 -3.85 34.52 13.93
CA ASN A 289 -3.01 34.42 15.12
C ASN A 289 -3.75 33.85 16.35
N LEU A 290 -4.62 32.85 16.15
CA LEU A 290 -5.48 32.30 17.21
C LEU A 290 -4.72 31.39 18.19
N ALA A 291 -3.76 30.61 17.66
CA ALA A 291 -2.87 29.73 18.40
C ALA A 291 -1.60 29.45 17.58
N LYS A 292 -0.53 28.97 18.23
CA LYS A 292 0.69 28.52 17.56
C LYS A 292 0.52 27.07 17.11
N ILE A 293 0.73 26.78 15.83
CA ILE A 293 0.87 25.39 15.36
C ILE A 293 2.25 24.89 15.80
N THR A 294 2.33 23.65 16.28
CA THR A 294 3.55 23.02 16.77
C THR A 294 3.53 21.52 16.52
N ASN A 295 4.67 20.85 16.77
CA ASN A 295 4.75 19.40 16.87
C ASN A 295 5.16 18.98 18.29
N TYR A 296 5.08 17.67 18.57
CA TYR A 296 5.35 17.14 19.91
C TYR A 296 6.78 17.38 20.39
N GLY A 297 7.78 17.31 19.49
CA GLY A 297 9.18 17.53 19.82
C GLY A 297 9.44 18.95 20.31
N GLU A 298 8.98 19.94 19.54
CA GLU A 298 9.12 21.35 19.88
C GLU A 298 8.35 21.71 21.16
N TYR A 299 7.13 21.21 21.33
CA TYR A 299 6.37 21.43 22.55
C TYR A 299 7.08 20.83 23.76
N LEU A 300 7.61 19.60 23.65
CA LEU A 300 8.30 18.91 24.73
C LEU A 300 9.61 19.62 25.14
N GLU A 301 10.34 20.18 24.18
CA GLU A 301 11.54 20.97 24.44
C GLU A 301 11.20 22.25 25.22
N LYS A 302 10.17 22.99 24.76
CA LYS A 302 9.75 24.27 25.37
C LYS A 302 9.08 24.07 26.74
N HIS A 303 8.32 22.98 26.88
CA HIS A 303 7.47 22.70 28.04
C HIS A 303 7.67 21.26 28.56
N PRO A 304 8.81 20.95 29.21
CA PRO A 304 9.07 19.62 29.76
C PRO A 304 8.00 19.18 30.78
N PRO A 305 7.70 17.88 30.89
CA PRO A 305 6.63 17.38 31.77
C PRO A 305 6.91 17.72 33.24
N LEU A 306 5.96 18.41 33.87
CA LEU A 306 5.98 18.77 35.28
C LEU A 306 5.20 17.80 36.17
N ASP A 307 4.54 16.81 35.57
CA ASP A 307 3.69 15.84 36.24
C ASP A 307 4.12 14.43 35.85
N GLU A 308 4.01 13.49 36.78
CA GLU A 308 4.22 12.06 36.57
C GLU A 308 2.89 11.36 36.35
N VAL A 309 2.88 10.32 35.51
CA VAL A 309 1.70 9.50 35.23
C VAL A 309 2.01 8.01 35.39
N ARG A 310 1.00 7.26 35.82
CA ARG A 310 0.93 5.79 35.73
C ARG A 310 -0.09 5.42 34.68
N ILE A 311 0.21 4.40 33.89
CA ILE A 311 -0.67 3.88 32.86
C ILE A 311 -1.30 2.56 33.28
N TYR A 312 -2.38 2.18 32.61
CA TYR A 312 -2.85 0.80 32.58
C TYR A 312 -1.98 -0.04 31.65
N ASP A 313 -1.35 -1.09 32.18
CA ASP A 313 -0.67 -2.09 31.37
C ASP A 313 -1.70 -2.84 30.48
N ASN A 314 -1.24 -3.29 29.31
CA ASN A 314 -2.06 -4.03 28.35
C ASN A 314 -3.29 -3.22 27.88
N SER A 315 -3.13 -1.90 27.70
CA SER A 315 -4.18 -1.00 27.23
C SER A 315 -3.98 -0.60 25.76
N SER A 316 -5.03 -0.11 25.10
CA SER A 316 -5.02 0.40 23.73
C SER A 316 -6.07 1.51 23.53
N TRP A 317 -6.03 2.24 22.42
CA TRP A 317 -7.03 3.26 22.09
C TRP A 317 -8.34 2.72 21.55
N SER A 318 -8.32 1.54 20.91
CA SER A 318 -9.39 1.03 20.04
C SER A 318 -10.12 -0.19 20.62
N CYS A 319 -9.77 -0.59 21.85
CA CYS A 319 -10.47 -1.63 22.59
C CYS A 319 -10.69 -1.24 24.06
N ALA A 320 -11.97 -1.21 24.48
CA ALA A 320 -12.36 -0.93 25.86
C ALA A 320 -11.85 -1.99 26.87
N HIS A 321 -11.47 -3.17 26.37
CA HIS A 321 -10.93 -4.28 27.15
C HIS A 321 -9.40 -4.36 27.08
N GLY A 322 -8.73 -3.26 26.79
CA GLY A 322 -7.27 -3.20 26.71
C GLY A 322 -6.75 -3.73 25.38
N ILE A 323 -6.04 -4.86 25.37
CA ILE A 323 -5.49 -5.49 24.15
C ILE A 323 -6.24 -6.75 23.71
N GLU A 324 -7.36 -7.06 24.34
CA GLU A 324 -8.08 -8.32 24.08
C GLU A 324 -8.62 -8.44 22.66
N ARG A 325 -8.83 -7.32 21.94
CA ARG A 325 -9.24 -7.35 20.53
C ARG A 325 -8.29 -8.18 19.66
N TRP A 326 -7.01 -8.28 20.02
CA TRP A 326 -6.00 -9.01 19.24
C TRP A 326 -5.60 -10.36 19.86
N ARG A 327 -6.39 -10.85 20.84
CA ARG A 327 -6.09 -12.10 21.56
C ARG A 327 -7.32 -12.95 21.84
N SER A 328 -8.47 -12.37 22.17
CA SER A 328 -9.64 -13.11 22.66
C SER A 328 -10.95 -12.55 22.11
N ASP A 329 -12.04 -13.26 22.39
CA ASP A 329 -13.39 -12.79 22.10
C ASP A 329 -13.85 -11.81 23.19
N CYS A 330 -13.42 -10.56 23.08
CA CYS A 330 -13.86 -9.49 23.95
C CYS A 330 -15.14 -8.79 23.46
N GLY A 331 -15.84 -9.37 22.46
CA GLY A 331 -17.04 -8.81 21.84
C GLY A 331 -16.83 -7.54 21.00
N CYS A 332 -15.60 -7.01 20.91
CA CYS A 332 -15.28 -5.88 20.06
C CYS A 332 -15.29 -6.31 18.59
N ASN A 333 -16.28 -5.77 17.86
CA ASN A 333 -16.55 -6.06 16.45
C ASN A 333 -16.71 -4.77 15.62
N SER A 334 -16.75 -4.90 14.31
CA SER A 334 -16.90 -3.80 13.33
C SER A 334 -18.34 -3.28 13.21
N GLY A 335 -19.30 -3.94 13.87
CA GLY A 335 -20.71 -3.53 13.91
C GLY A 335 -21.53 -3.93 12.69
N GLY A 336 -20.92 -4.53 11.66
CA GLY A 336 -21.59 -4.79 10.38
C GLY A 336 -22.54 -5.98 10.33
N ARG A 337 -22.39 -6.97 11.24
CA ARG A 337 -23.18 -8.22 11.21
C ARG A 337 -23.61 -8.71 12.59
N PRO A 338 -24.87 -8.49 12.98
CA PRO A 338 -25.43 -9.03 14.22
C PRO A 338 -25.33 -10.56 14.26
N GLY A 339 -24.80 -11.11 15.35
CA GLY A 339 -24.69 -12.57 15.58
C GLY A 339 -23.31 -13.18 15.27
N TRP A 340 -22.40 -12.42 14.65
CA TRP A 340 -21.01 -12.84 14.52
C TRP A 340 -20.24 -12.68 15.84
N ASN A 341 -19.26 -13.56 16.07
CA ASN A 341 -18.41 -13.55 17.25
C ASN A 341 -16.92 -13.61 16.86
N GLN A 342 -16.05 -13.43 17.85
CA GLN A 342 -14.61 -13.34 17.65
C GLN A 342 -13.87 -14.48 18.37
N SER A 343 -14.55 -15.61 18.62
CA SER A 343 -13.99 -16.78 19.32
C SER A 343 -12.81 -17.41 18.58
N TRP A 344 -12.66 -17.14 17.28
CA TRP A 344 -11.55 -17.60 16.46
C TRP A 344 -10.20 -16.95 16.79
N ARG A 345 -10.19 -15.75 17.40
CA ARG A 345 -8.97 -14.99 17.67
C ARG A 345 -8.01 -15.74 18.60
N GLY A 346 -8.55 -16.35 19.66
CA GLY A 346 -7.77 -17.11 20.64
C GLY A 346 -7.07 -18.32 20.03
N PRO A 347 -7.81 -19.26 19.38
CA PRO A 347 -7.21 -20.41 18.71
C PRO A 347 -6.23 -20.03 17.61
N LEU A 348 -6.54 -19.01 16.78
CA LEU A 348 -5.59 -18.52 15.78
C LEU A 348 -4.30 -18.04 16.43
N ARG A 349 -4.42 -17.22 17.48
CA ARG A 349 -3.26 -16.69 18.19
C ARG A 349 -2.40 -17.80 18.81
N ALA A 350 -3.03 -18.81 19.41
CA ALA A 350 -2.33 -19.97 19.97
C ALA A 350 -1.59 -20.77 18.89
N ALA A 351 -2.15 -20.91 17.68
CA ALA A 351 -1.47 -21.56 16.55
C ALA A 351 -0.22 -20.79 16.09
N LEU A 352 -0.31 -19.45 16.03
CA LEU A 352 0.81 -18.58 15.65
C LEU A 352 1.90 -18.52 16.74
N ASP A 353 1.51 -18.46 18.01
CA ASP A 353 2.45 -18.49 19.14
C ASP A 353 3.22 -19.83 19.15
N TRP A 354 2.51 -20.95 18.95
CA TRP A 354 3.15 -22.27 18.79
C TRP A 354 4.16 -22.29 17.63
N LEU A 355 3.78 -21.77 16.45
CA LEU A 355 4.68 -21.74 15.30
C LEU A 355 5.92 -20.91 15.58
N ARG A 356 5.78 -19.70 16.14
CA ARG A 356 6.92 -18.84 16.52
C ARG A 356 7.88 -19.59 17.45
N ASP A 357 7.35 -20.24 18.48
CA ASP A 357 8.15 -20.90 19.50
C ASP A 357 8.85 -22.16 18.97
N GLU A 358 8.18 -22.94 18.11
CA GLU A 358 8.75 -24.14 17.46
C GLU A 358 9.86 -23.78 16.46
N LEU A 359 9.79 -22.60 15.83
CA LEU A 359 10.82 -22.12 14.90
C LEU A 359 12.08 -21.60 15.60
N ALA A 360 11.98 -21.15 16.85
CA ALA A 360 13.08 -20.46 17.54
C ALA A 360 14.31 -21.33 17.77
N GLY A 361 14.13 -22.58 18.24
CA GLY A 361 15.24 -23.50 18.50
C GLY A 361 16.02 -23.89 17.24
N PRO A 362 15.36 -24.43 16.18
CA PRO A 362 16.01 -24.75 14.91
C PRO A 362 16.67 -23.54 14.23
N PHE A 363 16.04 -22.36 14.33
CA PHE A 363 16.64 -21.11 13.86
C PHE A 363 17.98 -20.86 14.55
N GLU A 364 18.01 -20.86 15.88
CA GLU A 364 19.22 -20.58 16.66
C GLU A 364 20.33 -21.60 16.39
N GLU A 365 19.99 -22.89 16.32
CA GLU A 365 20.94 -23.96 16.03
C GLU A 365 21.60 -23.81 14.65
N MET A 366 20.81 -23.53 13.60
CA MET A 366 21.34 -23.40 12.24
C MET A 366 22.04 -22.05 12.03
N ALA A 367 21.46 -20.96 12.54
CA ALA A 367 21.98 -19.61 12.38
C ALA A 367 23.31 -19.40 13.12
N SER A 368 23.52 -20.05 14.28
CA SER A 368 24.79 -19.96 15.03
C SER A 368 26.00 -20.51 14.26
N ARG A 369 25.75 -21.35 13.25
CA ARG A 369 26.81 -21.84 12.34
C ARG A 369 27.21 -20.79 11.29
N MET A 370 26.37 -19.78 11.05
CA MET A 370 26.51 -18.79 9.97
C MET A 370 26.79 -17.39 10.49
N PHE A 371 26.25 -17.03 11.66
CA PHE A 371 26.30 -15.71 12.25
C PHE A 371 26.97 -15.73 13.61
N LYS A 372 27.64 -14.62 13.98
CA LYS A 372 28.28 -14.43 15.30
C LYS A 372 27.25 -14.48 16.43
N ASP A 373 26.12 -13.82 16.22
CA ASP A 373 24.95 -13.82 17.09
C ASP A 373 23.69 -13.86 16.19
N PRO A 374 22.91 -14.95 16.22
CA PRO A 374 21.70 -15.10 15.41
C PRO A 374 20.65 -14.01 15.62
N TRP A 375 20.47 -13.56 16.86
CA TRP A 375 19.42 -12.61 17.22
C TRP A 375 19.84 -11.18 16.92
N GLU A 376 21.12 -10.85 17.07
CA GLU A 376 21.65 -9.57 16.57
C GLU A 376 21.69 -9.52 15.04
N ALA A 377 21.98 -10.64 14.35
CA ALA A 377 21.84 -10.72 12.90
C ALA A 377 20.38 -10.48 12.47
N ARG A 378 19.39 -11.07 13.17
CA ARG A 378 17.96 -10.78 12.95
C ARG A 378 17.66 -9.29 13.14
N ASN A 379 18.15 -8.68 14.22
CA ASN A 379 17.96 -7.25 14.48
C ASN A 379 18.57 -6.37 13.38
N GLY A 380 19.75 -6.75 12.85
CA GLY A 380 20.44 -6.05 11.77
C GLY A 380 19.86 -6.30 10.37
N TYR A 381 18.96 -7.27 10.21
CA TYR A 381 18.44 -7.65 8.89
C TYR A 381 17.61 -6.56 8.20
N ILE A 382 17.15 -5.55 8.96
CA ILE A 382 16.47 -4.38 8.42
C ILE A 382 17.26 -3.68 7.32
N ASP A 383 18.60 -3.65 7.38
CA ASP A 383 19.43 -3.05 6.32
C ASP A 383 19.26 -3.77 4.98
N VAL A 384 19.10 -5.10 5.02
CA VAL A 384 18.84 -5.92 3.83
C VAL A 384 17.39 -5.75 3.36
N ILE A 385 16.43 -5.59 4.28
CA ILE A 385 15.03 -5.34 3.92
C ILE A 385 14.89 -4.00 3.18
N LEU A 386 15.56 -2.95 3.67
CA LEU A 386 15.57 -1.62 3.08
C LEU A 386 16.31 -1.57 1.74
N ASP A 387 17.43 -2.29 1.62
CA ASP A 387 18.20 -2.38 0.38
C ASP A 387 18.57 -3.84 0.09
N ARG A 388 17.89 -4.42 -0.91
CA ARG A 388 18.11 -5.79 -1.38
C ARG A 388 19.26 -5.92 -2.38
N SER A 389 20.05 -4.85 -2.59
CA SER A 389 21.23 -4.88 -3.45
C SER A 389 22.24 -5.93 -2.98
N ARG A 390 23.07 -6.38 -3.93
CA ARG A 390 24.13 -7.35 -3.64
C ARG A 390 25.12 -6.79 -2.63
N GLU A 391 25.43 -5.50 -2.75
CA GLU A 391 26.34 -4.75 -1.90
C GLU A 391 25.83 -4.69 -0.45
N SER A 392 24.53 -4.46 -0.25
CA SER A 392 23.91 -4.46 1.08
C SER A 392 23.96 -5.85 1.74
N VAL A 393 23.62 -6.90 0.99
CA VAL A 393 23.68 -8.28 1.48
C VAL A 393 25.11 -8.68 1.83
N GLU A 394 26.10 -8.38 0.98
CA GLU A 394 27.50 -8.68 1.26
C GLU A 394 28.01 -7.94 2.51
N ARG A 395 27.55 -6.69 2.73
CA ARG A 395 27.84 -5.93 3.96
C ARG A 395 27.22 -6.58 5.20
N PHE A 396 25.97 -7.03 5.12
CA PHE A 396 25.30 -7.75 6.19
C PHE A 396 26.08 -9.00 6.62
N PHE A 397 26.49 -9.84 5.67
CA PHE A 397 27.28 -11.03 5.99
C PHE A 397 28.69 -10.70 6.48
N SER A 398 29.30 -9.60 6.01
CA SER A 398 30.59 -9.13 6.55
C SER A 398 30.48 -8.71 8.02
N GLN A 399 29.40 -8.01 8.38
CA GLN A 399 29.17 -7.51 9.72
C GLN A 399 28.77 -8.62 10.70
N TYR A 400 27.74 -9.40 10.35
CA TYR A 400 27.11 -10.36 11.26
C TYR A 400 27.59 -11.80 11.06
N GLY A 401 28.15 -12.15 9.89
CA GLY A 401 28.61 -13.49 9.57
C GLY A 401 29.81 -13.93 10.42
N SER A 402 29.88 -15.22 10.75
CA SER A 402 30.98 -15.78 11.56
C SER A 402 32.26 -16.01 10.75
N HIS A 403 32.13 -16.30 9.46
CA HIS A 403 33.23 -16.61 8.52
C HIS A 403 32.88 -16.16 7.10
N LYS A 404 33.87 -16.21 6.17
CA LYS A 404 33.63 -15.97 4.75
C LYS A 404 32.63 -17.00 4.21
N SER A 405 31.43 -16.54 3.85
CA SER A 405 30.32 -17.41 3.48
C SER A 405 30.39 -17.82 2.00
N SER A 406 30.16 -19.10 1.71
CA SER A 406 29.91 -19.55 0.33
C SER A 406 28.54 -19.06 -0.15
N PRO A 407 28.28 -19.02 -1.47
CA PRO A 407 26.96 -18.65 -2.00
C PRO A 407 25.80 -19.47 -1.41
N SER A 408 26.00 -20.78 -1.18
CA SER A 408 25.01 -21.65 -0.55
C SER A 408 24.75 -21.29 0.92
N VAL A 409 25.78 -20.94 1.67
CA VAL A 409 25.65 -20.49 3.06
C VAL A 409 24.91 -19.15 3.12
N MET A 410 25.22 -18.21 2.22
CA MET A 410 24.52 -16.93 2.14
C MET A 410 23.04 -17.13 1.82
N SER A 411 22.72 -17.97 0.83
CA SER A 411 21.33 -18.30 0.49
C SER A 411 20.56 -18.85 1.69
N ASN A 412 21.12 -19.82 2.42
CA ASN A 412 20.48 -20.37 3.61
C ASN A 412 20.36 -19.35 4.75
N GLY A 413 21.38 -18.50 4.93
CA GLY A 413 21.34 -17.40 5.89
C GLY A 413 20.22 -16.40 5.59
N LEU A 414 20.02 -16.05 4.32
CA LEU A 414 18.92 -15.19 3.89
C LEU A 414 17.56 -15.85 4.13
N MET A 415 17.41 -17.15 3.81
CA MET A 415 16.16 -17.87 4.09
C MET A 415 15.85 -17.92 5.60
N LEU A 416 16.84 -18.10 6.47
CA LEU A 416 16.66 -18.06 7.93
C LEU A 416 16.15 -16.69 8.40
N MET A 417 16.71 -15.60 7.84
CA MET A 417 16.28 -14.25 8.17
C MET A 417 14.88 -13.94 7.63
N GLU A 418 14.57 -14.37 6.41
CA GLU A 418 13.21 -14.25 5.87
C GLU A 418 12.20 -15.07 6.67
N MET A 419 12.54 -16.28 7.12
CA MET A 419 11.68 -17.07 8.00
C MET A 419 11.35 -16.30 9.29
N GLN A 420 12.34 -15.64 9.90
CA GLN A 420 12.10 -14.77 11.06
C GLN A 420 11.28 -13.52 10.71
N ARG A 421 11.51 -12.91 9.55
CA ARG A 421 10.69 -11.78 9.07
C ARG A 421 9.22 -12.18 8.97
N GLN A 422 8.92 -13.33 8.38
CA GLN A 422 7.57 -13.87 8.24
C GLN A 422 6.94 -14.21 9.60
N ALA A 423 7.73 -14.76 10.53
CA ALA A 423 7.28 -15.01 11.91
C ALA A 423 6.93 -13.71 12.67
N LEU A 424 7.47 -12.56 12.29
CA LEU A 424 7.08 -11.25 12.82
C LEU A 424 5.88 -10.65 12.07
N LEU A 425 5.80 -10.83 10.75
CA LEU A 425 4.70 -10.31 9.90
C LEU A 425 3.36 -10.99 10.19
N MET A 426 3.36 -12.26 10.60
CA MET A 426 2.12 -12.95 10.98
C MET A 426 1.45 -12.39 12.24
N TYR A 427 1.99 -11.33 12.85
CA TYR A 427 1.46 -10.59 14.01
C TYR A 427 1.00 -9.15 13.71
N THR A 428 0.82 -8.78 12.43
CA THR A 428 0.37 -7.43 11.99
C THR A 428 -1.09 -7.14 12.39
N SER A 429 -1.34 -6.12 13.23
CA SER A 429 -2.58 -6.00 14.02
C SER A 429 -3.91 -6.11 13.24
N CYS A 430 -3.93 -5.69 11.97
CA CYS A 430 -5.12 -5.76 11.11
C CYS A 430 -5.69 -7.18 10.97
N GLY A 431 -4.85 -8.21 11.08
CA GLY A 431 -5.26 -9.62 10.99
C GLY A 431 -6.25 -10.07 12.07
N TRP A 432 -6.44 -9.29 13.14
CA TRP A 432 -7.43 -9.57 14.20
C TRP A 432 -8.53 -8.51 14.31
N PHE A 433 -8.44 -7.38 13.59
CA PHE A 433 -9.28 -6.22 13.87
C PHE A 433 -10.76 -6.45 13.48
N PHE A 434 -10.98 -7.07 12.32
CA PHE A 434 -12.30 -7.34 11.76
C PHE A 434 -12.92 -8.62 12.33
N ASP A 435 -14.17 -8.89 11.92
CA ASP A 435 -15.03 -9.85 12.60
C ASP A 435 -14.82 -11.29 12.10
N GLU A 436 -14.31 -11.48 10.89
CA GLU A 436 -14.30 -12.76 10.18
C GLU A 436 -12.90 -13.32 9.92
N LEU A 437 -12.72 -14.59 10.27
CA LEU A 437 -11.50 -15.38 10.10
C LEU A 437 -11.05 -15.47 8.64
N SER A 438 -11.98 -15.54 7.69
CA SER A 438 -11.68 -15.59 6.25
C SER A 438 -11.48 -14.20 5.61
N GLY A 439 -11.42 -13.13 6.41
CA GLY A 439 -11.13 -11.78 5.93
C GLY A 439 -9.77 -11.72 5.22
N ILE A 440 -9.59 -10.72 4.35
CA ILE A 440 -8.36 -10.58 3.58
C ILE A 440 -7.15 -10.35 4.50
N GLU A 441 -7.29 -9.55 5.55
CA GLU A 441 -6.25 -9.29 6.55
C GLU A 441 -5.87 -10.56 7.34
N THR A 442 -6.86 -11.33 7.78
CA THR A 442 -6.63 -12.54 8.58
C THR A 442 -6.04 -13.67 7.71
N THR A 443 -6.48 -13.80 6.47
CA THR A 443 -5.87 -14.72 5.49
C THR A 443 -4.42 -14.33 5.18
N GLN A 444 -4.12 -13.03 5.14
CA GLN A 444 -2.77 -12.52 4.89
C GLN A 444 -1.78 -12.91 6.00
N ILE A 445 -2.15 -12.78 7.28
CA ILE A 445 -1.28 -13.24 8.38
C ILE A 445 -1.09 -14.77 8.37
N MET A 446 -2.09 -15.53 7.93
CA MET A 446 -1.94 -16.98 7.70
C MET A 446 -1.00 -17.27 6.53
N ALA A 447 -0.98 -16.43 5.49
CA ALA A 447 -0.02 -16.54 4.40
C ALA A 447 1.43 -16.29 4.86
N TYR A 448 1.65 -15.29 5.72
CA TYR A 448 2.96 -15.08 6.37
C TYR A 448 3.38 -16.30 7.20
N ALA A 449 2.47 -16.85 8.01
CA ALA A 449 2.74 -18.08 8.75
C ALA A 449 3.05 -19.27 7.81
N GLY A 450 2.29 -19.42 6.72
CA GLY A 450 2.53 -20.43 5.70
C GLY A 450 3.90 -20.30 5.02
N ARG A 451 4.35 -19.07 4.74
CA ARG A 451 5.70 -18.81 4.22
C ARG A 451 6.78 -19.18 5.23
N ALA A 452 6.59 -18.86 6.51
CA ALA A 452 7.51 -19.25 7.58
C ALA A 452 7.61 -20.79 7.69
N VAL A 453 6.47 -21.50 7.63
CA VAL A 453 6.42 -22.96 7.57
C VAL A 453 7.22 -23.47 6.36
N GLN A 454 6.92 -23.01 5.15
CA GLN A 454 7.58 -23.49 3.93
C GLN A 454 9.11 -23.33 3.98
N LEU A 455 9.60 -22.18 4.46
CA LEU A 455 11.04 -21.94 4.63
C LEU A 455 11.65 -22.87 5.68
N ALA A 456 10.95 -23.09 6.79
CA ALA A 456 11.39 -23.99 7.86
C ALA A 456 11.43 -25.46 7.41
N GLU A 457 10.44 -25.93 6.66
CA GLU A 457 10.44 -27.30 6.12
C GLU A 457 11.59 -27.50 5.13
N TYR A 458 11.87 -26.51 4.28
CA TYR A 458 12.99 -26.55 3.35
C TYR A 458 14.35 -26.58 4.08
N LEU A 459 14.52 -25.73 5.10
CA LEU A 459 15.79 -25.60 5.83
C LEU A 459 16.07 -26.74 6.81
N PHE A 460 15.03 -27.25 7.47
CA PHE A 460 15.16 -28.18 8.60
C PHE A 460 14.65 -29.60 8.30
N GLY A 461 13.90 -29.81 7.20
CA GLY A 461 13.29 -31.10 6.87
C GLY A 461 12.18 -31.55 7.84
N LYS A 462 11.69 -30.66 8.71
CA LYS A 462 10.57 -30.92 9.62
C LYS A 462 9.25 -30.78 8.87
N LYS A 463 8.25 -31.60 9.20
CA LYS A 463 6.87 -31.48 8.70
C LYS A 463 6.03 -30.66 9.69
N LEU A 464 6.10 -29.34 9.58
CA LEU A 464 5.39 -28.40 10.46
C LEU A 464 3.98 -28.08 9.94
N GLU A 465 3.75 -28.16 8.63
CA GLU A 465 2.49 -27.75 8.00
C GLU A 465 1.28 -28.53 8.55
N ASP A 466 1.41 -29.84 8.74
CA ASP A 466 0.30 -30.70 9.19
C ASP A 466 -0.16 -30.36 10.62
N GLU A 467 0.77 -30.14 11.55
CA GLU A 467 0.45 -29.75 12.92
C GLU A 467 -0.06 -28.30 12.97
N PHE A 468 0.49 -27.40 12.14
CA PHE A 468 -0.03 -26.03 12.03
C PHE A 468 -1.49 -26.02 11.56
N ARG A 469 -1.80 -26.75 10.48
CA ARG A 469 -3.17 -26.90 9.95
C ARG A 469 -4.12 -27.52 10.97
N LYS A 470 -3.65 -28.50 11.75
CA LYS A 470 -4.44 -29.09 12.82
C LYS A 470 -4.81 -28.04 13.88
N ARG A 471 -3.88 -27.20 14.32
CA ARG A 471 -4.15 -26.12 15.28
C ARG A 471 -5.10 -25.07 14.72
N LEU A 472 -4.93 -24.69 13.45
CA LEU A 472 -5.84 -23.76 12.78
C LEU A 472 -7.29 -24.26 12.74
N SER A 473 -7.53 -25.58 12.76
CA SER A 473 -8.89 -26.13 12.76
C SER A 473 -9.72 -25.77 14.00
N GLU A 474 -9.08 -25.31 15.08
CA GLU A 474 -9.77 -24.83 16.28
C GLU A 474 -10.38 -23.44 16.10
N ALA A 475 -9.85 -22.62 15.17
CA ALA A 475 -10.42 -21.32 14.83
C ALA A 475 -11.62 -21.50 13.88
N LYS A 476 -12.83 -21.14 14.33
CA LYS A 476 -14.06 -21.31 13.53
C LYS A 476 -14.47 -20.02 12.82
N SER A 477 -14.80 -20.14 11.53
CA SER A 477 -15.35 -19.02 10.75
C SER A 477 -16.77 -18.70 11.19
N ASN A 478 -17.20 -17.43 11.06
CA ASN A 478 -18.62 -17.09 11.18
C ASN A 478 -19.42 -17.48 9.93
N LEU A 479 -18.75 -17.92 8.85
CA LEU A 479 -19.33 -18.40 7.61
C LEU A 479 -19.31 -19.95 7.58
N PRO A 480 -20.45 -20.63 7.77
CA PRO A 480 -20.51 -22.09 7.81
C PRO A 480 -19.94 -22.77 6.56
N GLU A 481 -20.07 -22.14 5.40
CA GLU A 481 -19.56 -22.63 4.12
C GLU A 481 -18.02 -22.57 3.98
N LEU A 482 -17.34 -21.82 4.86
CA LEU A 482 -15.88 -21.74 4.93
C LEU A 482 -15.30 -22.57 6.07
N GLY A 483 -16.12 -22.97 7.04
CA GLY A 483 -15.77 -23.92 8.08
C GLY A 483 -14.80 -23.37 9.13
N ASP A 484 -13.54 -23.75 9.04
CA ASP A 484 -12.51 -23.43 10.04
C ASP A 484 -11.18 -22.98 9.43
N GLY A 485 -10.24 -22.57 10.28
CA GLY A 485 -8.94 -22.04 9.87
C GLY A 485 -8.14 -23.00 9.01
N ARG A 486 -8.31 -24.33 9.15
CA ARG A 486 -7.67 -25.30 8.27
C ARG A 486 -8.23 -25.22 6.87
N GLN A 487 -9.55 -25.19 6.74
CA GLN A 487 -10.23 -25.12 5.44
C GLN A 487 -9.95 -23.78 4.74
N ILE A 488 -9.91 -22.69 5.50
CA ILE A 488 -9.51 -21.36 5.00
C ILE A 488 -8.06 -21.38 4.51
N TYR A 489 -7.13 -21.93 5.29
CA TYR A 489 -5.73 -22.08 4.89
C TYR A 489 -5.61 -22.91 3.60
N ASP A 490 -6.27 -24.06 3.53
CA ASP A 490 -6.24 -24.95 2.36
C ASP A 490 -6.85 -24.30 1.11
N ARG A 491 -7.85 -23.43 1.29
CA ARG A 491 -8.59 -22.79 0.18
C ARG A 491 -7.93 -21.51 -0.33
N PHE A 492 -7.35 -20.71 0.55
CA PHE A 492 -6.88 -19.36 0.21
C PHE A 492 -5.36 -19.20 0.33
N VAL A 493 -4.71 -19.88 1.28
CA VAL A 493 -3.26 -19.73 1.51
C VAL A 493 -2.48 -20.76 0.70
N LYS A 494 -2.82 -22.05 0.82
CA LYS A 494 -2.08 -23.14 0.15
C LYS A 494 -1.96 -22.94 -1.37
N PRO A 495 -3.01 -22.51 -2.11
CA PRO A 495 -2.89 -22.25 -3.54
C PRO A 495 -2.02 -21.04 -3.91
N SER A 496 -1.75 -20.14 -2.96
CA SER A 496 -0.87 -18.98 -3.15
C SER A 496 0.60 -19.27 -2.86
N MET A 497 0.93 -20.45 -2.32
CA MET A 497 2.31 -20.84 -2.04
C MET A 497 3.03 -21.12 -3.35
N VAL A 498 4.19 -20.48 -3.55
CA VAL A 498 4.96 -20.57 -4.80
C VAL A 498 6.35 -21.13 -4.50
N ASP A 499 6.83 -22.04 -5.34
CA ASP A 499 8.23 -22.47 -5.39
C ASP A 499 8.94 -22.02 -6.69
N LEU A 500 10.22 -22.39 -6.86
CA LEU A 500 10.96 -22.00 -8.07
C LEU A 500 10.42 -22.67 -9.36
N LYS A 501 9.80 -23.85 -9.26
CA LYS A 501 9.15 -24.50 -10.40
C LYS A 501 7.90 -23.74 -10.80
N ASP A 502 7.09 -23.28 -9.85
CA ASP A 502 5.90 -22.47 -10.13
C ASP A 502 6.27 -21.15 -10.83
N VAL A 503 7.30 -20.47 -10.34
CA VAL A 503 7.84 -19.26 -11.02
C VAL A 503 8.36 -19.58 -12.42
N GLY A 504 9.08 -20.69 -12.58
CA GLY A 504 9.57 -21.13 -13.88
C GLY A 504 8.44 -21.50 -14.85
N ALA A 505 7.38 -22.14 -14.35
CA ALA A 505 6.17 -22.44 -15.11
C ALA A 505 5.47 -21.16 -15.57
N HIS A 506 5.31 -20.20 -14.65
CA HIS A 506 4.77 -18.89 -14.96
C HIS A 506 5.59 -18.16 -16.03
N PHE A 507 6.91 -18.15 -15.89
CA PHE A 507 7.82 -17.59 -16.90
C PHE A 507 7.64 -18.28 -18.26
N ALA A 508 7.60 -19.61 -18.26
CA ALA A 508 7.46 -20.41 -19.46
C ALA A 508 6.14 -20.14 -20.20
N VAL A 509 5.01 -20.02 -19.51
CA VAL A 509 3.72 -19.67 -20.14
C VAL A 509 3.73 -18.23 -20.66
N SER A 510 4.23 -17.28 -19.87
CA SER A 510 4.28 -15.87 -20.28
C SER A 510 5.10 -15.68 -21.55
N SER A 511 6.14 -16.49 -21.74
CA SER A 511 6.98 -16.47 -22.94
C SER A 511 6.27 -16.86 -24.25
N LEU A 512 5.05 -17.42 -24.20
CA LEU A 512 4.23 -17.66 -25.39
C LEU A 512 3.65 -16.37 -25.99
N PHE A 513 3.47 -15.34 -25.15
CA PHE A 513 2.72 -14.13 -25.48
C PHE A 513 3.58 -12.85 -25.43
N GLU A 514 4.81 -12.92 -24.91
CA GLU A 514 5.69 -11.76 -24.70
C GLU A 514 7.08 -11.96 -25.28
N ASP A 515 7.70 -10.87 -25.73
CA ASP A 515 9.08 -10.90 -26.23
C ASP A 515 10.07 -10.92 -25.06
N TYR A 516 10.69 -12.09 -24.82
CA TYR A 516 11.54 -12.37 -23.65
C TYR A 516 12.78 -11.46 -23.56
N LYS A 517 13.21 -10.84 -24.66
CA LYS A 517 14.40 -9.97 -24.68
C LYS A 517 14.26 -8.71 -23.82
N GLN A 518 13.05 -8.37 -23.36
CA GLN A 518 12.78 -7.14 -22.63
C GLN A 518 12.45 -7.33 -21.13
N ARG A 519 12.16 -8.55 -20.64
CA ARG A 519 11.81 -8.79 -19.23
C ARG A 519 12.33 -10.14 -18.70
N ASN A 520 13.42 -10.08 -17.92
CA ASN A 520 13.96 -11.23 -17.16
C ASN A 520 13.47 -11.26 -15.70
N ARG A 521 12.53 -10.39 -15.29
CA ARG A 521 12.03 -10.31 -13.90
C ARG A 521 10.59 -10.78 -13.83
N VAL A 522 10.32 -11.65 -12.86
CA VAL A 522 8.99 -12.13 -12.49
C VAL A 522 8.83 -11.83 -11.01
N PHE A 523 8.17 -10.71 -10.67
CA PHE A 523 8.05 -10.24 -9.29
C PHE A 523 9.42 -10.21 -8.55
N ALA A 524 9.53 -10.87 -7.39
CA ALA A 524 10.76 -11.04 -6.62
C ALA A 524 11.80 -12.02 -7.22
N TYR A 525 11.59 -12.51 -8.43
CA TYR A 525 12.44 -13.50 -9.07
C TYR A 525 13.05 -12.99 -10.37
N ARG A 526 14.17 -13.61 -10.75
CA ARG A 526 14.83 -13.40 -12.03
C ARG A 526 14.90 -14.73 -12.79
N ALA A 527 14.59 -14.68 -14.07
CA ALA A 527 14.73 -15.79 -15.00
C ALA A 527 15.86 -15.47 -15.98
N ASP A 528 16.98 -16.17 -15.85
CA ASP A 528 18.10 -16.09 -16.78
C ASP A 528 18.01 -17.24 -17.78
N VAL A 529 17.57 -16.92 -19.00
CA VAL A 529 17.38 -17.88 -20.09
C VAL A 529 18.73 -18.24 -20.70
N GLU A 530 19.04 -19.53 -20.71
CA GLU A 530 20.25 -20.05 -21.34
C GLU A 530 19.99 -20.56 -22.75
N GLU A 531 18.85 -21.23 -22.94
CA GLU A 531 18.43 -21.77 -24.23
C GLU A 531 16.92 -21.57 -24.40
N PHE A 532 16.50 -21.18 -25.60
CA PHE A 532 15.11 -20.86 -25.90
C PHE A 532 14.80 -21.09 -27.38
N GLN A 533 13.81 -21.92 -27.66
CA GLN A 533 13.39 -22.26 -29.01
C GLN A 533 11.86 -22.12 -29.12
N VAL A 534 11.43 -21.37 -30.13
CA VAL A 534 10.01 -21.16 -30.44
C VAL A 534 9.71 -21.84 -31.77
N PHE A 535 8.66 -22.66 -31.78
CA PHE A 535 8.13 -23.30 -32.98
C PHE A 535 6.68 -22.87 -33.17
N GLU A 536 6.34 -22.51 -34.40
CA GLU A 536 4.98 -22.09 -34.77
C GLU A 536 4.46 -22.97 -35.91
N THR A 537 3.19 -23.38 -35.82
CA THR A 537 2.48 -24.09 -36.90
C THR A 537 1.02 -23.68 -36.88
N GLY A 538 0.63 -22.80 -37.81
CA GLY A 538 -0.68 -22.16 -37.80
C GLY A 538 -0.85 -21.25 -36.58
N ARG A 539 -1.91 -21.49 -35.78
CA ARG A 539 -2.14 -20.80 -34.49
C ARG A 539 -1.46 -21.50 -33.30
N ALA A 540 -0.88 -22.68 -33.52
CA ALA A 540 -0.23 -23.42 -32.46
C ALA A 540 1.21 -22.94 -32.25
N ARG A 541 1.60 -22.79 -30.99
CA ARG A 541 2.93 -22.40 -30.54
C ARG A 541 3.47 -23.43 -29.56
N LEU A 542 4.72 -23.83 -29.78
CA LEU A 542 5.50 -24.64 -28.84
C LEU A 542 6.75 -23.86 -28.47
N VAL A 543 6.93 -23.64 -27.18
CA VAL A 543 8.13 -23.02 -26.62
C VAL A 543 8.84 -24.05 -25.77
N VAL A 544 10.14 -24.25 -26.02
CA VAL A 544 10.98 -25.13 -25.22
C VAL A 544 12.26 -24.37 -24.85
N GLY A 545 12.64 -24.43 -23.58
CA GLY A 545 13.77 -23.65 -23.10
C GLY A 545 14.34 -24.16 -21.79
N ASN A 546 15.48 -23.59 -21.42
CA ASN A 546 16.17 -23.81 -20.17
C ASN A 546 16.52 -22.47 -19.54
N ALA A 547 16.12 -22.28 -18.28
CA ALA A 547 16.35 -21.04 -17.56
C ALA A 547 16.80 -21.33 -16.12
N THR A 548 17.66 -20.46 -15.61
CA THR A 548 17.97 -20.40 -14.18
C THR A 548 17.01 -19.42 -13.52
N ILE A 549 16.14 -19.93 -12.66
CA ILE A 549 15.21 -19.13 -11.85
C ILE A 549 15.86 -18.85 -10.51
N SER A 550 15.99 -17.58 -10.15
CA SER A 550 16.66 -17.13 -8.92
C SER A 550 15.80 -16.15 -8.14
N SER A 551 15.58 -16.41 -6.84
CA SER A 551 14.97 -15.43 -5.94
C SER A 551 15.92 -14.26 -5.72
N GLN A 552 15.45 -13.03 -5.86
CA GLN A 552 16.22 -11.83 -5.53
C GLN A 552 16.26 -11.57 -4.01
N ILE A 553 15.42 -12.25 -3.23
CA ILE A 553 15.31 -12.10 -1.77
C ILE A 553 16.20 -13.09 -1.04
N THR A 554 16.11 -14.38 -1.39
CA THR A 554 16.86 -15.45 -0.71
C THR A 554 18.08 -15.93 -1.48
N TRP A 555 18.24 -15.49 -2.74
CA TRP A 555 19.27 -15.96 -3.68
C TRP A 555 19.25 -17.47 -3.97
N HIS A 556 18.19 -18.15 -3.54
CA HIS A 556 17.93 -19.52 -3.92
C HIS A 556 17.67 -19.59 -5.42
N SER A 557 18.34 -20.53 -6.09
CA SER A 557 18.21 -20.70 -7.52
C SER A 557 18.09 -22.16 -7.94
N ALA A 558 17.40 -22.37 -9.05
CA ALA A 558 17.26 -23.66 -9.68
C ALA A 558 17.32 -23.51 -11.20
N LYS A 559 18.07 -24.41 -11.85
CA LYS A 559 18.10 -24.55 -13.30
C LYS A 559 16.97 -25.48 -13.73
N LEU A 560 16.09 -24.99 -14.58
CA LEU A 560 14.85 -25.64 -14.96
C LEU A 560 14.69 -25.63 -16.47
N GLY A 561 14.46 -26.81 -17.03
CA GLY A 561 14.02 -26.96 -18.41
C GLY A 561 12.50 -27.02 -18.45
N PHE A 562 11.91 -26.35 -19.43
CA PHE A 562 10.47 -26.24 -19.61
C PHE A 562 10.07 -26.49 -21.06
N GLY A 563 8.84 -26.96 -21.24
CA GLY A 563 8.17 -27.05 -22.54
C GLY A 563 6.73 -26.63 -22.37
N VAL A 564 6.27 -25.67 -23.18
CA VAL A 564 4.91 -25.15 -23.15
C VAL A 564 4.32 -25.14 -24.54
N PHE A 565 3.12 -25.69 -24.65
CA PHE A 565 2.39 -25.86 -25.88
C PHE A 565 1.02 -25.18 -25.77
N HIS A 566 0.73 -24.31 -26.72
CA HIS A 566 -0.56 -23.64 -26.91
C HIS A 566 -1.08 -23.98 -28.30
N TRP A 567 -2.32 -24.44 -28.42
CA TRP A 567 -2.88 -24.87 -29.72
C TRP A 567 -4.26 -24.31 -30.06
N SER A 568 -5.01 -23.80 -29.09
CA SER A 568 -6.22 -22.99 -29.31
C SER A 568 -6.70 -22.36 -28.01
N ASP A 569 -7.39 -21.22 -28.09
CA ASP A 569 -8.12 -20.57 -26.99
C ASP A 569 -7.37 -20.65 -25.64
N HIS A 570 -7.99 -21.24 -24.63
CA HIS A 570 -7.48 -21.44 -23.27
C HIS A 570 -6.60 -22.69 -23.10
N ASN A 571 -6.37 -23.46 -24.18
CA ASN A 571 -5.64 -24.71 -24.12
C ASN A 571 -4.13 -24.48 -24.11
N ILE A 572 -3.61 -24.29 -22.90
CA ILE A 572 -2.18 -24.25 -22.61
C ILE A 572 -1.83 -25.47 -21.78
N TYR A 573 -0.83 -26.21 -22.24
CA TYR A 573 -0.26 -27.32 -21.51
C TYR A 573 1.26 -27.20 -21.49
N GLY A 574 1.85 -27.32 -20.32
CA GLY A 574 3.30 -27.33 -20.20
C GLY A 574 3.77 -28.13 -19.01
N GLY A 575 5.09 -28.30 -18.94
CA GLY A 575 5.73 -28.87 -17.76
C GLY A 575 7.12 -28.31 -17.57
N ILE A 576 7.60 -28.45 -16.34
CA ILE A 576 8.89 -27.93 -15.92
C ILE A 576 9.60 -28.93 -15.01
N LYS A 577 10.89 -29.17 -15.25
CA LYS A 577 11.69 -30.01 -14.37
C LYS A 577 13.16 -29.65 -14.40
N LYS A 578 13.89 -30.21 -13.46
CA LYS A 578 15.35 -30.21 -13.48
C LYS A 578 15.85 -31.38 -14.33
N PHE A 579 16.51 -31.08 -15.44
CA PHE A 579 17.18 -32.09 -16.27
C PHE A 579 18.54 -32.46 -15.68
N ALA A 580 18.98 -33.72 -15.83
CA ALA A 580 20.26 -34.19 -15.30
C ALA A 580 21.45 -33.69 -16.14
N SER A 581 21.26 -33.47 -17.44
CA SER A 581 22.29 -32.95 -18.34
C SER A 581 21.71 -32.14 -19.51
N SER A 582 22.54 -31.32 -20.14
CA SER A 582 22.16 -30.61 -21.37
C SER A 582 21.83 -31.58 -22.52
N GLU A 583 22.44 -32.77 -22.55
CA GLU A 583 22.14 -33.80 -23.57
C GLU A 583 20.72 -34.37 -23.43
N GLU A 584 20.27 -34.59 -22.19
CA GLU A 584 18.91 -35.04 -21.91
C GLU A 584 17.89 -34.01 -22.38
N PHE A 585 18.14 -32.73 -22.07
CA PHE A 585 17.31 -31.62 -22.53
C PHE A 585 17.25 -31.54 -24.07
N GLN A 586 18.40 -31.64 -24.75
CA GLN A 586 18.46 -31.63 -26.22
C GLN A 586 17.70 -32.80 -26.85
N ARG A 587 17.75 -33.98 -26.23
CA ARG A 587 16.97 -35.14 -26.68
C ARG A 587 15.47 -34.87 -26.56
N PHE A 588 15.05 -34.27 -25.45
CA PHE A 588 13.67 -33.87 -25.22
C PHE A 588 13.19 -32.84 -26.26
N VAL A 589 13.96 -31.77 -26.54
CA VAL A 589 13.61 -30.76 -27.56
C VAL A 589 13.37 -31.44 -28.92
N LYS A 590 14.27 -32.34 -29.35
CA LYS A 590 14.13 -33.06 -30.62
C LYS A 590 12.88 -33.94 -30.66
N GLN A 591 12.56 -34.63 -29.56
CA GLN A 591 11.39 -35.50 -29.47
C GLN A 591 10.06 -34.74 -29.55
N LEU A 592 10.01 -33.49 -29.06
CA LEU A 592 8.81 -32.64 -29.16
C LEU A 592 8.67 -31.94 -30.52
N THR A 593 9.80 -31.57 -31.13
CA THR A 593 9.79 -30.74 -32.35
C THR A 593 9.22 -31.50 -33.55
N GLU A 594 9.57 -32.78 -33.70
CA GLU A 594 9.16 -33.57 -34.87
C GLU A 594 7.63 -33.78 -34.94
N PRO A 595 6.94 -34.27 -33.88
CA PRO A 595 5.48 -34.38 -33.89
C PRO A 595 4.76 -33.03 -34.00
N PHE A 596 5.33 -31.96 -33.42
CA PHE A 596 4.75 -30.62 -33.53
C PHE A 596 4.73 -30.13 -34.98
N ARG A 597 5.82 -30.31 -35.73
CA ARG A 597 5.90 -29.94 -37.16
C ARG A 597 4.95 -30.75 -38.04
N GLN A 598 4.63 -31.97 -37.62
CA GLN A 598 3.67 -32.85 -38.29
C GLN A 598 2.21 -32.60 -37.85
N ALA A 599 1.98 -31.59 -37.00
CA ALA A 599 0.68 -31.26 -36.41
C ALA A 599 0.04 -32.40 -35.57
N GLU A 600 0.86 -33.31 -35.02
CA GLU A 600 0.41 -34.39 -34.13
C GLU A 600 0.24 -33.89 -32.67
N PHE A 601 -0.65 -32.93 -32.45
CA PHE A 601 -0.77 -32.22 -31.16
C PHE A 601 -1.07 -33.13 -29.95
N THR A 602 -1.88 -34.18 -30.12
CA THR A 602 -2.12 -35.17 -29.06
C THR A 602 -0.83 -35.90 -28.67
N ARG A 603 0.07 -36.13 -29.63
CA ARG A 603 1.38 -36.74 -29.37
C ARG A 603 2.29 -35.79 -28.62
N VAL A 604 2.27 -34.49 -28.94
CA VAL A 604 3.00 -33.44 -28.21
C VAL A 604 2.57 -33.41 -26.75
N VAL A 605 1.26 -33.34 -26.47
CA VAL A 605 0.71 -33.36 -25.09
C VAL A 605 1.12 -34.64 -24.36
N SER A 606 1.00 -35.80 -25.00
CA SER A 606 1.39 -37.09 -24.40
C SER A 606 2.89 -37.16 -24.08
N LEU A 607 3.74 -36.54 -24.90
CA LEU A 607 5.18 -36.47 -24.65
C LEU A 607 5.50 -35.53 -23.50
N LEU A 608 4.85 -34.37 -23.43
CA LEU A 608 4.97 -33.45 -22.29
C LEU A 608 4.53 -34.13 -20.99
N ASP A 609 3.38 -34.80 -21.00
CA ASP A 609 2.85 -35.52 -19.83
C ASP A 609 3.78 -36.65 -19.38
N LYS A 610 4.33 -37.42 -20.33
CA LYS A 610 5.30 -38.48 -20.03
C LYS A 610 6.61 -37.92 -19.46
N GLU A 611 7.08 -36.79 -19.98
CA GLU A 611 8.38 -36.22 -19.60
C GLU A 611 8.36 -35.52 -18.23
N PHE A 612 7.26 -34.83 -17.93
CA PHE A 612 7.09 -33.99 -16.74
C PHE A 612 6.23 -34.63 -15.64
N ALA A 613 5.44 -35.66 -15.96
CA ALA A 613 4.57 -36.36 -15.02
C ALA A 613 3.71 -35.40 -14.17
N SER A 614 3.93 -35.36 -12.85
CA SER A 614 3.19 -34.50 -11.92
C SER A 614 3.63 -33.03 -11.93
N ASP A 615 4.74 -32.68 -12.59
CA ASP A 615 5.24 -31.30 -12.69
C ASP A 615 4.67 -30.58 -13.94
N THR A 616 3.38 -30.75 -14.18
CA THR A 616 2.64 -30.16 -15.31
C THR A 616 1.82 -28.96 -14.85
N PHE A 617 1.62 -28.00 -15.74
CA PHE A 617 0.89 -26.78 -15.45
C PHE A 617 -0.02 -26.36 -16.61
N SER A 618 -1.00 -25.53 -16.27
CA SER A 618 -1.98 -24.95 -17.20
C SER A 618 -2.18 -23.47 -16.90
N LEU A 619 -3.08 -22.82 -17.63
CA LEU A 619 -3.47 -21.43 -17.37
C LEU A 619 -3.98 -21.19 -15.93
N ARG A 620 -4.48 -22.24 -15.25
CA ARG A 620 -4.92 -22.15 -13.84
C ARG A 620 -3.77 -22.04 -12.84
N SER A 621 -2.54 -22.32 -13.27
CA SER A 621 -1.34 -22.33 -12.44
C SER A 621 -0.59 -20.99 -12.46
N LEU A 622 -1.10 -19.97 -13.17
CA LEU A 622 -0.49 -18.66 -13.27
C LEU A 622 -0.87 -17.75 -12.09
N PHE A 623 0.05 -16.86 -11.71
CA PHE A 623 -0.22 -15.73 -10.80
C PHE A 623 -1.34 -14.84 -11.33
N ARG A 624 -2.15 -14.25 -10.44
CA ARG A 624 -3.44 -13.66 -10.81
C ARG A 624 -3.32 -12.56 -11.87
N ASP A 625 -2.34 -11.67 -11.71
CA ASP A 625 -2.19 -10.52 -12.61
C ASP A 625 -1.87 -10.95 -14.04
N GLU A 626 -0.93 -11.88 -14.21
CA GLU A 626 -0.62 -12.42 -15.54
C GLU A 626 -1.69 -13.39 -16.04
N GLN A 627 -2.36 -14.12 -15.16
CA GLN A 627 -3.52 -14.93 -15.54
C GLN A 627 -4.58 -14.05 -16.19
N ARG A 628 -4.91 -12.89 -15.58
CA ARG A 628 -5.84 -11.93 -16.16
C ARG A 628 -5.32 -11.35 -17.46
N LYS A 629 -4.08 -10.87 -17.50
CA LYS A 629 -3.47 -10.31 -18.71
C LYS A 629 -3.42 -11.30 -19.87
N ILE A 630 -3.11 -12.56 -19.61
CA ILE A 630 -3.12 -13.63 -20.63
C ILE A 630 -4.55 -14.00 -20.99
N LEU A 631 -5.47 -14.10 -20.03
CA LEU A 631 -6.90 -14.28 -20.31
C LEU A 631 -7.44 -13.15 -21.17
N ASP A 632 -7.11 -11.89 -20.90
CA ASP A 632 -7.54 -10.74 -21.70
C ASP A 632 -7.00 -10.80 -23.13
N ARG A 633 -5.80 -11.35 -23.33
CA ARG A 633 -5.23 -11.61 -24.67
C ARG A 633 -5.85 -12.83 -25.36
N ILE A 634 -6.12 -13.92 -24.64
CA ILE A 634 -6.66 -15.18 -25.16
C ILE A 634 -8.15 -15.07 -25.47
N LEU A 635 -8.89 -14.47 -24.55
CA LEU A 635 -10.31 -14.15 -24.69
C LEU A 635 -10.54 -13.11 -25.77
N ASP A 636 -9.46 -12.63 -26.43
CA ASP A 636 -9.41 -11.61 -27.48
C ASP A 636 -10.80 -11.04 -27.67
N ALA A 637 -11.11 -9.96 -26.95
CA ALA A 637 -12.43 -9.39 -27.06
C ALA A 637 -12.77 -9.14 -28.54
N GLY A 638 -11.79 -9.03 -29.44
CA GLY A 638 -11.88 -9.17 -30.90
C GLY A 638 -13.19 -9.78 -31.43
N PRO A 639 -13.44 -11.10 -31.38
CA PRO A 639 -14.67 -11.67 -31.94
C PRO A 639 -15.96 -11.32 -31.18
N ALA A 640 -15.92 -11.22 -29.84
CA ALA A 640 -17.09 -10.85 -29.04
C ALA A 640 -17.45 -9.37 -29.22
N GLU A 641 -16.47 -8.50 -29.13
CA GLU A 641 -16.50 -7.08 -29.53
C GLU A 641 -16.93 -6.93 -30.97
N SER A 642 -16.40 -7.71 -31.92
CA SER A 642 -16.83 -7.66 -33.31
C SER A 642 -18.30 -8.04 -33.46
N ALA A 643 -18.77 -9.05 -32.73
CA ALA A 643 -20.18 -9.44 -32.72
C ALA A 643 -21.07 -8.37 -32.07
N TYR A 644 -20.66 -7.79 -30.94
CA TYR A 644 -21.37 -6.68 -30.29
C TYR A 644 -21.35 -5.41 -31.15
N ARG A 645 -20.23 -5.13 -31.83
CA ARG A 645 -20.05 -4.01 -32.74
C ARG A 645 -20.87 -4.17 -34.00
N GLU A 646 -20.87 -5.35 -34.62
CA GLU A 646 -21.73 -5.66 -35.76
C GLU A 646 -23.21 -5.55 -35.37
N LEU A 647 -23.59 -6.10 -34.21
CA LEU A 647 -24.95 -5.97 -33.69
C LEU A 647 -25.31 -4.50 -33.45
N TYR A 648 -24.40 -3.72 -32.85
CA TYR A 648 -24.58 -2.30 -32.58
C TYR A 648 -24.72 -1.50 -33.88
N GLU A 649 -23.78 -1.61 -34.81
CA GLU A 649 -23.76 -0.88 -36.08
C GLU A 649 -24.99 -1.20 -36.94
N ASN A 650 -25.40 -2.48 -37.00
CA ASN A 650 -26.59 -2.90 -37.72
C ASN A 650 -27.90 -2.44 -37.06
N SER A 651 -27.92 -2.29 -35.74
CA SER A 651 -29.12 -1.90 -34.99
C SER A 651 -29.17 -0.42 -34.62
N ALA A 652 -28.09 0.36 -34.80
CA ALA A 652 -28.02 1.77 -34.42
C ALA A 652 -29.13 2.63 -35.05
N PRO A 653 -29.41 2.56 -36.38
CA PRO A 653 -30.52 3.31 -36.97
C PRO A 653 -31.89 2.96 -36.35
N LEU A 654 -32.11 1.68 -36.03
CA LEU A 654 -33.33 1.21 -35.38
C LEU A 654 -33.40 1.69 -33.92
N MET A 655 -32.28 1.67 -33.19
CA MET A 655 -32.20 2.18 -31.82
C MET A 655 -32.51 3.68 -31.74
N HIS A 656 -31.99 4.48 -32.67
CA HIS A 656 -32.35 5.90 -32.78
C HIS A 656 -33.85 6.09 -33.06
N PHE A 657 -34.42 5.28 -33.94
CA PHE A 657 -35.86 5.33 -34.24
C PHE A 657 -36.70 4.96 -33.02
N LEU A 658 -36.36 3.90 -32.29
CA LEU A 658 -37.05 3.50 -31.07
C LEU A 658 -36.94 4.56 -29.97
N ALA A 659 -35.76 5.17 -29.82
CA ALA A 659 -35.54 6.27 -28.89
C ALA A 659 -36.40 7.50 -29.22
N SER A 660 -36.55 7.85 -30.51
CA SER A 660 -37.40 9.00 -30.92
C SER A 660 -38.89 8.76 -30.69
N LEU A 661 -39.33 7.50 -30.66
CA LEU A 661 -40.70 7.10 -30.34
C LEU A 661 -40.95 6.91 -28.83
N GLY A 662 -39.93 7.04 -27.98
CA GLY A 662 -40.03 6.77 -26.55
C GLY A 662 -40.30 5.29 -26.21
N VAL A 663 -40.00 4.38 -27.14
CA VAL A 663 -40.24 2.93 -26.98
C VAL A 663 -39.04 2.28 -26.28
N PRO A 664 -39.25 1.43 -25.25
CA PRO A 664 -38.16 0.71 -24.60
C PRO A 664 -37.38 -0.14 -25.58
N ARG A 665 -36.05 -0.02 -25.56
CA ARG A 665 -35.16 -0.75 -26.45
C ARG A 665 -35.09 -2.23 -26.08
N PRO A 666 -34.99 -3.15 -27.05
CA PRO A 666 -34.65 -4.54 -26.77
C PRO A 666 -33.33 -4.65 -26.00
N LYS A 667 -33.32 -5.50 -24.97
CA LYS A 667 -32.16 -5.67 -24.06
C LYS A 667 -30.87 -6.01 -24.82
N ALA A 668 -30.96 -6.85 -25.86
CA ALA A 668 -29.80 -7.24 -26.66
C ALA A 668 -29.11 -6.05 -27.35
N PHE A 669 -29.87 -5.10 -27.91
CA PHE A 669 -29.32 -3.91 -28.55
C PHE A 669 -28.76 -2.93 -27.52
N ALA A 670 -29.44 -2.77 -26.38
CA ALA A 670 -28.96 -1.95 -25.28
C ALA A 670 -27.60 -2.43 -24.74
N THR A 671 -27.45 -3.74 -24.50
CA THR A 671 -26.17 -4.33 -24.05
C THR A 671 -25.07 -4.18 -25.09
N ALA A 672 -25.38 -4.31 -26.39
CA ALA A 672 -24.41 -4.10 -27.46
C ALA A 672 -23.91 -2.65 -27.52
N ALA A 673 -24.84 -1.68 -27.47
CA ALA A 673 -24.49 -0.27 -27.42
C ALA A 673 -23.68 0.09 -26.18
N GLU A 674 -24.06 -0.45 -25.02
CA GLU A 674 -23.35 -0.25 -23.75
C GLU A 674 -21.91 -0.75 -23.82
N TYR A 675 -21.71 -1.97 -24.31
CA TYR A 675 -20.38 -2.55 -24.45
C TYR A 675 -19.48 -1.75 -25.41
N VAL A 676 -19.99 -1.46 -26.61
CA VAL A 676 -19.21 -0.81 -27.68
C VAL A 676 -18.86 0.63 -27.33
N LEU A 677 -19.83 1.41 -26.82
CA LEU A 677 -19.59 2.83 -26.53
C LEU A 677 -18.65 3.04 -25.34
N ASN A 678 -18.72 2.19 -24.30
CA ASN A 678 -17.76 2.25 -23.20
C ASN A 678 -16.34 1.92 -23.66
N ILE A 679 -16.16 0.89 -24.50
CA ILE A 679 -14.84 0.54 -25.06
C ILE A 679 -14.30 1.65 -25.96
N ASP A 680 -15.14 2.21 -26.84
CA ASP A 680 -14.72 3.25 -27.77
C ASP A 680 -14.36 4.55 -27.07
N LEU A 681 -15.09 4.93 -26.00
CA LEU A 681 -14.74 6.05 -25.14
C LEU A 681 -13.40 5.81 -24.44
N ARG A 682 -13.23 4.63 -23.83
CA ARG A 682 -11.98 4.29 -23.14
C ARG A 682 -10.77 4.33 -24.07
N ARG A 683 -10.86 3.71 -25.26
CA ARG A 683 -9.80 3.76 -26.28
C ARG A 683 -9.52 5.18 -26.78
N SER A 684 -10.55 6.03 -26.83
CA SER A 684 -10.39 7.44 -27.19
C SER A 684 -9.63 8.24 -26.13
N PHE A 685 -9.60 7.78 -24.87
CA PHE A 685 -8.80 8.39 -23.80
C PHE A 685 -7.37 7.84 -23.72
N GLU A 686 -7.18 6.57 -24.06
CA GLU A 686 -5.86 5.90 -24.03
C GLU A 686 -4.94 6.28 -25.21
N SER A 687 -5.46 7.00 -26.21
CA SER A 687 -4.74 7.44 -27.41
C SER A 687 -4.68 8.97 -27.53
N ASP A 688 -4.41 9.50 -28.74
CA ASP A 688 -4.53 10.93 -28.99
C ASP A 688 -6.00 11.36 -28.91
N VAL A 689 -6.34 12.00 -27.79
CA VAL A 689 -7.70 12.37 -27.45
C VAL A 689 -8.22 13.40 -28.46
N ASN A 690 -9.22 12.99 -29.24
CA ASN A 690 -9.92 13.86 -30.17
C ASN A 690 -11.25 14.32 -29.55
N PRO A 691 -11.39 15.60 -29.16
CA PRO A 691 -12.60 16.10 -28.49
C PRO A 691 -13.88 15.88 -29.31
N THR A 692 -13.82 16.03 -30.63
CA THR A 692 -14.97 15.83 -31.53
C THR A 692 -15.44 14.38 -31.52
N ARG A 693 -14.50 13.43 -31.52
CA ARG A 693 -14.81 12.00 -31.44
C ARG A 693 -15.43 11.64 -30.08
N VAL A 694 -14.84 12.13 -28.99
CA VAL A 694 -15.35 11.88 -27.64
C VAL A 694 -16.77 12.44 -27.50
N GLN A 695 -17.02 13.67 -27.96
CA GLN A 695 -18.35 14.27 -27.90
C GLN A 695 -19.38 13.48 -28.72
N ALA A 696 -19.01 13.03 -29.93
CA ALA A 696 -19.89 12.20 -30.76
C ALA A 696 -20.27 10.88 -30.05
N LEU A 697 -19.31 10.22 -29.38
CA LEU A 697 -19.56 8.99 -28.62
C LEU A 697 -20.46 9.24 -27.38
N LEU A 698 -20.31 10.39 -26.71
CA LEU A 698 -21.16 10.77 -25.57
C LEU A 698 -22.60 11.10 -25.99
N ASP A 699 -22.76 11.81 -27.10
CA ASP A 699 -24.08 12.12 -27.66
C ASP A 699 -24.77 10.83 -28.10
N GLU A 700 -24.02 9.93 -28.71
CA GLU A 700 -24.50 8.60 -29.09
C GLU A 700 -24.92 7.78 -27.85
N ALA A 701 -24.11 7.75 -26.80
CA ALA A 701 -24.46 7.09 -25.54
C ALA A 701 -25.72 7.69 -24.90
N ARG A 702 -25.93 8.99 -25.03
CA ARG A 702 -27.14 9.67 -24.55
C ARG A 702 -28.37 9.26 -25.36
N ILE A 703 -28.27 9.26 -26.69
CA ILE A 703 -29.39 8.84 -27.56
C ILE A 703 -29.73 7.37 -27.34
N CYS A 704 -28.70 6.52 -27.25
CA CYS A 704 -28.81 5.11 -26.94
C CYS A 704 -29.03 4.83 -25.45
N GLY A 705 -29.18 5.86 -24.59
CA GLY A 705 -29.44 5.77 -23.15
C GLY A 705 -28.63 4.69 -22.45
N VAL A 706 -27.34 4.66 -22.73
CA VAL A 706 -26.36 3.69 -22.23
C VAL A 706 -25.89 4.09 -20.84
N GLU A 707 -25.69 3.08 -19.98
CA GLU A 707 -24.99 3.27 -18.71
C GLU A 707 -23.48 3.31 -18.95
N LEU A 708 -22.87 4.46 -18.66
CA LEU A 708 -21.42 4.62 -18.78
C LEU A 708 -20.72 4.06 -17.55
N ASP A 709 -19.59 3.38 -17.73
CA ASP A 709 -18.65 3.05 -16.67
C ASP A 709 -17.91 4.31 -16.22
N ARG A 710 -18.62 5.15 -15.46
CA ARG A 710 -18.15 6.46 -15.02
C ARG A 710 -16.83 6.37 -14.26
N ALA A 711 -16.66 5.34 -13.45
CA ALA A 711 -15.46 5.14 -12.65
C ALA A 711 -14.25 4.76 -13.53
N GLY A 712 -14.39 3.75 -14.40
CA GLY A 712 -13.32 3.33 -15.30
C GLY A 712 -12.96 4.38 -16.35
N LEU A 713 -13.96 5.04 -16.95
CA LEU A 713 -13.76 6.11 -17.93
C LEU A 713 -13.14 7.36 -17.30
N GLY A 714 -13.62 7.76 -16.12
CA GLY A 714 -13.05 8.89 -15.37
C GLY A 714 -11.59 8.62 -14.98
N TYR A 715 -11.28 7.40 -14.56
CA TYR A 715 -9.92 6.96 -14.25
C TYR A 715 -9.00 6.97 -15.47
N ALA A 716 -9.45 6.39 -16.60
CA ALA A 716 -8.66 6.36 -17.83
C ALA A 716 -8.32 7.77 -18.34
N LEU A 717 -9.29 8.70 -18.31
CA LEU A 717 -9.04 10.08 -18.70
C LEU A 717 -8.13 10.81 -17.69
N ALA A 718 -8.29 10.57 -16.38
CA ALA A 718 -7.42 11.14 -15.36
C ALA A 718 -5.96 10.70 -15.53
N GLN A 719 -5.73 9.41 -15.84
CA GLN A 719 -4.39 8.88 -16.16
C GLN A 719 -3.77 9.59 -17.38
N ARG A 720 -4.57 9.82 -18.44
CA ARG A 720 -4.09 10.57 -19.62
C ARG A 720 -3.75 12.02 -19.29
N VAL A 721 -4.58 12.69 -18.50
CA VAL A 721 -4.33 14.06 -18.00
C VAL A 721 -3.05 14.10 -17.16
N GLN A 722 -2.86 13.13 -16.27
CA GLN A 722 -1.65 13.03 -15.44
C GLN A 722 -0.39 12.86 -16.30
N GLN A 723 -0.39 11.95 -17.26
CA GLN A 723 0.74 11.76 -18.18
C GLN A 723 1.08 13.05 -18.96
N ALA A 724 0.07 13.78 -19.42
CA ALA A 724 0.28 15.07 -20.10
C ALA A 724 0.83 16.13 -19.15
N ALA A 725 0.36 16.19 -17.91
CA ALA A 725 0.84 17.10 -16.88
C ALA A 725 2.30 16.80 -16.50
N GLU A 726 2.67 15.53 -16.30
CA GLU A 726 4.04 15.10 -16.03
C GLU A 726 4.96 15.44 -17.21
N SER A 727 4.49 15.22 -18.44
CA SER A 727 5.22 15.57 -19.65
C SER A 727 5.48 17.07 -19.75
N LEU A 728 4.49 17.91 -19.40
CA LEU A 728 4.65 19.36 -19.31
C LEU A 728 5.63 19.75 -18.19
N ARG A 729 5.58 19.10 -17.03
CA ARG A 729 6.52 19.35 -15.92
C ARG A 729 7.98 19.14 -16.34
N GLN A 730 8.25 18.12 -17.17
CA GLN A 730 9.60 17.85 -17.69
C GLN A 730 10.06 18.90 -18.73
N HIS A 731 9.13 19.51 -19.45
CA HIS A 731 9.39 20.51 -20.49
C HIS A 731 8.49 21.75 -20.31
N PRO A 732 8.71 22.55 -19.25
CA PRO A 732 7.75 23.54 -18.73
C PRO A 732 7.43 24.69 -19.69
N LEU A 733 8.33 25.00 -20.63
CA LEU A 733 8.20 26.11 -21.57
C LEU A 733 7.74 25.67 -22.97
N GLU A 734 7.43 24.38 -23.18
CA GLU A 734 7.01 23.86 -24.48
C GLU A 734 5.51 24.06 -24.71
N LEU A 735 5.15 25.00 -25.60
CA LEU A 735 3.75 25.40 -25.85
C LEU A 735 2.85 24.23 -26.29
N SER A 736 3.35 23.33 -27.16
CA SER A 736 2.59 22.17 -27.65
C SER A 736 2.12 21.24 -26.53
N ARG A 737 2.93 21.05 -25.49
CA ARG A 737 2.57 20.22 -24.32
C ARG A 737 1.53 20.92 -23.46
N LEU A 738 1.65 22.22 -23.30
CA LEU A 738 0.67 23.04 -22.59
C LEU A 738 -0.69 23.02 -23.31
N GLU A 739 -0.71 23.18 -24.62
CA GLU A 739 -1.91 23.07 -25.46
C GLU A 739 -2.54 21.67 -25.42
N THR A 740 -1.70 20.62 -25.36
CA THR A 740 -2.16 19.24 -25.19
C THR A 740 -2.87 19.07 -23.84
N LEU A 741 -2.26 19.56 -22.75
CA LEU A 741 -2.87 19.50 -21.42
C LEU A 741 -4.17 20.32 -21.37
N ASP A 742 -4.18 21.52 -21.96
CA ASP A 742 -5.37 22.37 -22.04
C ASP A 742 -6.52 21.70 -22.79
N THR A 743 -6.23 21.00 -23.89
CA THR A 743 -7.21 20.22 -24.64
C THR A 743 -7.78 19.08 -23.78
N LEU A 744 -6.92 18.31 -23.10
CA LEU A 744 -7.35 17.21 -22.25
C LEU A 744 -8.19 17.67 -21.05
N VAL A 745 -7.82 18.79 -20.42
CA VAL A 745 -8.60 19.39 -19.33
C VAL A 745 -9.95 19.86 -19.84
N SER A 746 -10.01 20.44 -21.04
CA SER A 746 -11.28 20.86 -21.65
C SER A 746 -12.22 19.68 -21.91
N VAL A 747 -11.67 18.54 -22.38
CA VAL A 747 -12.43 17.28 -22.53
C VAL A 747 -12.88 16.77 -21.17
N ALA A 748 -12.00 16.74 -20.17
CA ALA A 748 -12.35 16.28 -18.83
C ALA A 748 -13.51 17.08 -18.21
N LEU A 749 -13.53 18.41 -18.39
CA LEU A 749 -14.60 19.27 -17.90
C LEU A 749 -15.93 19.10 -18.65
N SER A 750 -15.92 18.56 -19.88
CA SER A 750 -17.16 18.28 -20.63
C SER A 750 -17.75 16.89 -20.34
N MET A 751 -17.06 16.07 -19.55
CA MET A 751 -17.52 14.71 -19.24
C MET A 751 -18.76 14.72 -18.32
N PRO A 752 -19.70 13.78 -18.49
CA PRO A 752 -20.85 13.64 -17.60
C PRO A 752 -20.50 12.97 -16.27
N PHE A 753 -19.23 12.70 -16.01
CA PHE A 753 -18.69 12.04 -14.82
C PHE A 753 -17.46 12.78 -14.31
N GLU A 754 -17.11 12.53 -13.04
CA GLU A 754 -15.98 13.19 -12.40
C GLU A 754 -14.64 12.67 -12.95
N VAL A 755 -13.71 13.59 -13.22
CA VAL A 755 -12.34 13.30 -13.63
C VAL A 755 -11.40 13.99 -12.65
N ASN A 756 -10.44 13.24 -12.11
CA ASN A 756 -9.47 13.80 -11.17
C ASN A 756 -8.48 14.71 -11.91
N LEU A 757 -8.64 16.03 -11.74
CA LEU A 757 -7.76 17.05 -12.32
C LEU A 757 -6.62 17.50 -11.37
N ARG A 758 -6.49 16.87 -10.20
CA ARG A 758 -5.50 17.28 -9.19
C ARG A 758 -4.05 17.25 -9.70
N PRO A 759 -3.59 16.26 -10.48
CA PRO A 759 -2.24 16.27 -11.04
C PRO A 759 -1.99 17.47 -11.96
N ALA A 760 -2.96 17.82 -12.80
CA ALA A 760 -2.87 18.98 -13.69
C ALA A 760 -2.84 20.31 -12.91
N GLN A 761 -3.69 20.44 -11.89
CA GLN A 761 -3.67 21.60 -10.98
C GLN A 761 -2.31 21.76 -10.28
N ASN A 762 -1.74 20.66 -9.78
CA ASN A 762 -0.45 20.67 -9.09
C ASN A 762 0.66 21.16 -10.03
N VAL A 763 0.76 20.59 -11.23
CA VAL A 763 1.75 21.00 -12.23
C VAL A 763 1.56 22.47 -12.63
N HIS A 764 0.32 22.85 -12.97
CA HIS A 764 0.02 24.22 -13.39
C HIS A 764 0.38 25.25 -12.29
N TYR A 765 0.01 24.98 -11.04
CA TYR A 765 0.35 25.83 -9.90
C TYR A 765 1.87 25.96 -9.68
N ASP A 766 2.62 24.85 -9.80
CA ASP A 766 4.08 24.87 -9.71
C ASP A 766 4.70 25.72 -10.83
N LEU A 767 4.19 25.60 -12.07
CA LEU A 767 4.66 26.39 -13.21
C LEU A 767 4.36 27.89 -13.07
N LEU A 768 3.19 28.24 -12.53
CA LEU A 768 2.85 29.64 -12.24
C LEU A 768 3.88 30.26 -11.31
N ARG A 769 4.30 29.54 -10.27
CA ARG A 769 5.26 30.07 -9.29
C ARG A 769 6.69 30.12 -9.81
N CYS A 770 7.09 29.15 -10.63
CA CYS A 770 8.47 29.01 -11.08
C CYS A 770 8.80 29.77 -12.38
N HIS A 771 7.84 29.95 -13.29
CA HIS A 771 8.12 30.41 -14.65
C HIS A 771 7.29 31.62 -15.10
N TYR A 772 6.11 31.86 -14.53
CA TYR A 772 5.19 32.85 -15.07
C TYR A 772 5.72 34.30 -15.02
N ALA A 773 6.37 34.70 -13.91
CA ALA A 773 6.95 36.04 -13.78
C ALA A 773 8.10 36.30 -14.78
N ASP A 774 8.96 35.30 -15.00
CA ASP A 774 10.03 35.37 -15.99
C ASP A 774 9.46 35.51 -17.41
N GLN A 775 8.48 34.69 -17.77
CA GLN A 775 7.83 34.75 -19.08
C GLN A 775 7.09 36.08 -19.30
N LYS A 776 6.42 36.63 -18.28
CA LYS A 776 5.79 37.97 -18.34
C LYS A 776 6.83 39.05 -18.68
N THR A 777 7.98 39.02 -18.03
CA THR A 777 9.10 39.96 -18.29
C THR A 777 9.64 39.83 -19.73
N ARG A 778 9.74 38.61 -20.26
CA ARG A 778 10.21 38.38 -21.64
C ARG A 778 9.22 38.84 -22.71
N VAL A 779 7.91 38.77 -22.45
CA VAL A 779 6.90 39.38 -23.33
C VAL A 779 7.03 40.90 -23.35
N GLU A 780 7.24 41.53 -22.19
CA GLU A 780 7.48 42.97 -22.09
C GLU A 780 8.75 43.39 -22.86
N ALA A 781 9.71 42.48 -23.02
CA ALA A 781 10.92 42.66 -23.84
C ALA A 781 10.73 42.37 -25.35
N GLY A 782 9.52 42.02 -25.80
CA GLY A 782 9.17 41.86 -27.23
C GLY A 782 9.24 40.44 -27.79
N GLU A 783 9.35 39.40 -26.96
CA GLU A 783 9.38 38.00 -27.41
C GLU A 783 7.97 37.43 -27.64
N ALA A 784 7.46 37.53 -28.88
CA ALA A 784 6.08 37.12 -29.23
C ALA A 784 5.74 35.64 -28.92
N LYS A 785 6.72 34.72 -28.89
CA LYS A 785 6.48 33.30 -28.54
C LYS A 785 6.10 33.11 -27.06
N CYS A 786 6.53 34.02 -26.18
CA CYS A 786 6.20 33.97 -24.76
C CYS A 786 4.75 34.41 -24.50
N ASP A 787 4.17 35.25 -25.38
CA ASP A 787 2.79 35.73 -25.24
C ASP A 787 1.77 34.59 -25.43
N ALA A 788 1.97 33.74 -26.45
CA ALA A 788 1.13 32.55 -26.67
C ALA A 788 1.15 31.59 -25.47
N TRP A 789 2.33 31.40 -24.85
CA TRP A 789 2.46 30.57 -23.65
C TRP A 789 1.71 31.17 -22.44
N LEU A 790 1.84 32.48 -22.20
CA LEU A 790 1.11 33.16 -21.12
C LEU A 790 -0.41 33.13 -21.32
N GLN A 791 -0.89 33.31 -22.54
CA GLN A 791 -2.31 33.23 -22.86
C GLN A 791 -2.86 31.82 -22.60
N CYS A 792 -2.16 30.79 -23.06
CA CYS A 792 -2.54 29.41 -22.80
C CYS A 792 -2.49 29.07 -21.30
N MET A 793 -1.46 29.54 -20.57
CA MET A 793 -1.37 29.36 -19.12
C MET A 793 -2.54 29.98 -18.35
N ARG A 794 -2.99 31.19 -18.74
CA ARG A 794 -4.16 31.84 -18.12
C ARG A 794 -5.46 31.10 -18.43
N GLY A 795 -5.65 30.72 -19.71
CA GLY A 795 -6.83 29.94 -20.12
C GLY A 795 -6.92 28.60 -19.37
N LEU A 796 -5.78 27.93 -19.21
CA LEU A 796 -5.71 26.71 -18.42
C LEU A 796 -5.95 26.96 -16.92
N ALA A 797 -5.48 28.08 -16.38
CA ALA A 797 -5.73 28.46 -14.99
C ALA A 797 -7.22 28.59 -14.70
N ASP A 798 -7.96 29.28 -15.57
CA ASP A 798 -9.41 29.45 -15.42
C ASP A 798 -10.14 28.08 -15.46
N LYS A 799 -9.74 27.20 -16.39
CA LYS A 799 -10.31 25.84 -16.48
C LYS A 799 -10.00 24.98 -15.25
N LEU A 800 -8.78 25.08 -14.72
CA LEU A 800 -8.36 24.36 -13.52
C LEU A 800 -8.82 25.01 -12.21
N SER A 801 -9.50 26.17 -12.31
CA SER A 801 -9.88 27.01 -11.18
C SER A 801 -8.67 27.38 -10.31
N VAL A 802 -7.54 27.74 -10.91
CA VAL A 802 -6.32 28.20 -10.20
C VAL A 802 -6.25 29.72 -10.27
N LEU A 803 -6.01 30.37 -9.14
CA LEU A 803 -5.83 31.82 -9.09
C LEU A 803 -4.50 32.20 -9.75
N VAL A 804 -4.53 33.19 -10.64
CA VAL A 804 -3.34 33.82 -11.22
C VAL A 804 -3.28 35.23 -10.67
N ASP A 805 -2.25 35.52 -9.86
CA ASP A 805 -2.01 36.88 -9.38
C ASP A 805 -1.84 37.81 -10.59
N SER A 806 -2.69 38.84 -10.66
CA SER A 806 -2.75 39.82 -11.75
C SER A 806 -1.51 40.71 -11.81
#